data_AF-A0A5P8ND40-F1
#
_entry.id   AF-A0A5P8ND40-F1
#
_cell.length_a   1.000
_cell.length_b   1.000
_cell.length_c   1.000
_cell.angle_alpha   90.00
_cell.angle_beta   90.00
_cell.angle_gamma   90.00
#
_symmetry.space_group_name_H-M   'P 1'
#
loop_
_entity.id
_entity.type
_entity.pdbx_description
1 polymer ?
#
loop_
_entity_poly.entity_id
_entity_poly.type
_entity_poly.pdbx_seq_one_letter_code
_entity_poly.pdbx_strand_id
1 'polypeptide(L)'
;MFGFYHMGAVFLILGLFLIFSYKQFNSLADGFFNYRIELDIKEGMYLKLISAEFLFLVSTLLLSVNLISIVRPFPIGWDDLGAYMNLPHLLAEGGSMISFGGMYSWQMFTGIGYMFNSPVQAFYLNNVGGFMSFIILVLITSDLLKSKLKKTYINIPMLVGTLFIALPMVVFQQAKDMKLDIGLFFVSIISIYLLYKYILKETNKTLGTKIKEKISQIPSSFKKGTIEIPHDLLFIGIIGILAGFAFTIKFTSLLLISALFGVLFFSRLGMTGFLGYLFLYFSIFTKGGLWSMMNVVYPKENIEFINIFSIISLVVGIAFLVFSIRKNTTNFKKLLLELGVFLLGTFISLSPWLSKNIYSSYPDISISYILNGNSVSFEKDYLKLYSETDLKVIKDNISKAIQSDDSVRIGEDYGRYFGYEKGINNYVKLPWNLTMQSNQGGEFTGISYLFLALLPIIFLFLPFKNRYFAFGVLAMLLLELLIYVIPSSRIFFTYLFSQFSLPGGYSIILAVFLVPLIYFVLTLKDTTKNTLFKMNLVFASFYTFLWTISAFGIVWYGITMYFNFLLMIAIGLYYLSCYKETDSEKEKQVKMFGSIIAFLIIVIYIFNSVFPHSFNNLKSASYKEYKLGDLTTAEASYLYHPEYLPILFELNIAEDKRKDFIKSKLKPSTIIGVKGIEDFDIVTLTQILRQLSNLKNELSNDAYSSLQDIYSGISNPKEEFKNKKGIYRIGTFLKYHISENNVRLLEDSLVTQFDNYIYTGNIDTTVDNIKKLGLGYLLVDLNAPTIDRDPRHALTTRYEKLLSIFTSENLELVETDSICLKIALESYGNSEKQSKDLTRYYNLAGVNYESYTDEGKIVRRGDKQILCYSYIYRLIAEDKVDSNNYSYLLGLKALIDMNKDTLNNDNAILQFLHSKIPAGYKVLFKVK
;
A
#
# COMPACT_ATOMS: atom_id res chain seq x y z
N MET A 1 -15.80 13.59 26.43
CA MET A 1 -16.81 12.57 26.80
C MET A 1 -16.87 11.36 25.85
N PHE A 2 -16.23 11.39 24.67
CA PHE A 2 -16.07 10.21 23.79
C PHE A 2 -14.61 9.71 23.78
N GLY A 3 -14.01 9.59 24.97
CA GLY A 3 -12.66 9.06 25.16
C GLY A 3 -12.77 7.72 25.86
N PHE A 4 -12.06 6.72 25.35
CA PHE A 4 -12.21 5.29 25.57
C PHE A 4 -13.44 4.65 24.89
N TYR A 5 -13.11 3.77 23.93
CA TYR A 5 -13.93 2.65 23.53
C TYR A 5 -14.69 2.12 24.75
N HIS A 6 -16.02 2.10 24.67
CA HIS A 6 -16.72 0.97 25.22
C HIS A 6 -16.18 -0.27 24.49
N MET A 7 -15.03 -0.79 24.91
CA MET A 7 -14.64 -2.16 24.62
C MET A 7 -15.83 -3.06 24.96
N GLY A 8 -16.57 -2.73 26.01
CA GLY A 8 -17.89 -3.29 26.31
C GLY A 8 -18.89 -3.22 25.14
N ALA A 9 -19.03 -2.12 24.41
CA ALA A 9 -19.95 -2.00 23.27
C ALA A 9 -19.43 -2.72 22.02
N VAL A 10 -18.11 -2.68 21.77
CA VAL A 10 -17.51 -3.46 20.67
C VAL A 10 -17.59 -4.95 20.96
N PHE A 11 -17.25 -5.40 22.17
CA PHE A 11 -17.42 -6.79 22.63
C PHE A 11 -18.88 -7.19 22.75
N LEU A 12 -19.80 -6.27 23.03
CA LEU A 12 -21.24 -6.52 23.02
C LEU A 12 -21.78 -6.60 21.60
N ILE A 13 -21.31 -5.79 20.65
CA ILE A 13 -21.64 -5.92 19.22
C ILE A 13 -21.04 -7.21 18.67
N LEU A 14 -19.76 -7.50 18.91
CA LEU A 14 -19.10 -8.75 18.51
C LEU A 14 -19.76 -9.95 19.19
N GLY A 15 -20.14 -9.82 20.47
CA GLY A 15 -20.85 -10.82 21.24
C GLY A 15 -22.26 -11.06 20.72
N LEU A 16 -23.01 -10.01 20.38
CA LEU A 16 -24.31 -10.10 19.72
C LEU A 16 -24.17 -10.73 18.34
N PHE A 17 -23.17 -10.33 17.55
CA PHE A 17 -22.87 -10.96 16.26
C PHE A 17 -22.55 -12.45 16.45
N LEU A 18 -21.70 -12.82 17.41
CA LEU A 18 -21.39 -14.20 17.76
C LEU A 18 -22.65 -14.97 18.19
N ILE A 19 -23.53 -14.38 18.99
CA ILE A 19 -24.79 -14.99 19.42
C ILE A 19 -25.73 -15.19 18.22
N PHE A 20 -25.96 -14.16 17.41
CA PHE A 20 -26.86 -14.21 16.26
C PHE A 20 -26.34 -15.09 15.12
N SER A 21 -25.02 -15.19 15.00
CA SER A 21 -24.37 -16.01 13.97
C SER A 21 -23.78 -17.31 14.51
N TYR A 22 -24.02 -17.68 15.78
CA TYR A 22 -23.44 -18.86 16.42
C TYR A 22 -23.70 -20.15 15.63
N LYS A 23 -24.90 -20.30 15.05
CA LYS A 23 -25.22 -21.48 14.22
C LYS A 23 -24.41 -21.51 12.92
N GLN A 24 -24.23 -20.36 12.28
CA GLN A 24 -23.40 -20.25 11.08
C GLN A 24 -21.92 -20.42 11.44
N PHE A 25 -21.46 -19.79 12.52
CA PHE A 25 -20.11 -19.93 13.05
C PHE A 25 -19.82 -21.37 13.41
N ASN A 26 -20.70 -22.06 14.13
CA ASN A 26 -20.58 -23.49 14.38
C ASN A 26 -20.63 -24.31 13.10
N SER A 27 -21.49 -24.01 12.12
CA SER A 27 -21.46 -24.73 10.83
C SER A 27 -20.16 -24.51 10.06
N LEU A 28 -19.53 -23.34 10.22
CA LEU A 28 -18.29 -22.96 9.55
C LEU A 28 -17.08 -23.52 10.31
N ALA A 29 -17.13 -23.52 11.64
CA ALA A 29 -16.17 -24.13 12.56
C ALA A 29 -16.23 -25.66 12.48
N ASP A 30 -17.41 -26.27 12.49
CA ASP A 30 -17.61 -27.68 12.17
C ASP A 30 -17.13 -27.96 10.74
N GLY A 31 -17.45 -27.09 9.78
CA GLY A 31 -16.95 -27.21 8.42
C GLY A 31 -15.43 -27.09 8.31
N PHE A 32 -14.76 -26.44 9.28
CA PHE A 32 -13.32 -26.20 9.34
C PHE A 32 -12.59 -27.31 10.13
N PHE A 33 -13.01 -27.57 11.37
CA PHE A 33 -12.47 -28.62 12.24
C PHE A 33 -12.88 -30.03 11.80
N ASN A 34 -14.08 -30.19 11.25
CA ASN A 34 -14.52 -31.43 10.59
C ASN A 34 -14.35 -31.37 9.07
N TYR A 35 -13.52 -30.44 8.54
CA TYR A 35 -13.04 -30.55 7.16
C TYR A 35 -12.19 -31.80 7.03
N ARG A 36 -12.86 -32.94 6.82
CA ARG A 36 -12.20 -34.19 6.51
C ARG A 36 -11.92 -34.18 5.02
N ILE A 37 -10.66 -34.35 4.66
CA ILE A 37 -10.33 -34.84 3.32
C ILE A 37 -10.89 -36.26 3.29
N GLU A 38 -12.06 -36.45 2.69
CA GLU A 38 -12.62 -37.79 2.49
C GLU A 38 -11.67 -38.58 1.58
N LEU A 39 -10.96 -39.54 2.19
CA LEU A 39 -10.00 -40.45 1.57
C LEU A 39 -10.73 -41.71 1.12
N ASP A 40 -11.35 -41.64 -0.04
CA ASP A 40 -11.88 -42.81 -0.73
C ASP A 40 -10.75 -43.39 -1.61
N ILE A 41 -10.06 -44.44 -1.14
CA ILE A 41 -8.84 -45.00 -1.75
C ILE A 41 -9.20 -45.85 -3.00
N LYS A 42 -9.78 -45.21 -4.02
CA LYS A 42 -9.95 -45.77 -5.37
C LYS A 42 -9.52 -44.77 -6.44
N GLU A 43 -9.14 -45.33 -7.59
CA GLU A 43 -8.40 -44.75 -8.72
C GLU A 43 -8.66 -43.24 -9.00
N GLY A 44 -7.58 -42.47 -9.13
CA GLY A 44 -7.60 -41.03 -9.47
C GLY A 44 -7.48 -40.05 -8.28
N MET A 45 -7.51 -40.53 -7.03
CA MET A 45 -7.47 -39.68 -5.82
C MET A 45 -6.08 -39.33 -5.29
N TYR A 46 -5.01 -39.96 -5.78
CA TYR A 46 -3.63 -39.65 -5.38
C TYR A 46 -3.20 -38.23 -5.77
N LEU A 47 -3.54 -37.75 -6.97
CA LEU A 47 -3.13 -36.41 -7.42
C LEU A 47 -3.77 -35.29 -6.60
N LYS A 48 -5.01 -35.49 -6.15
CA LYS A 48 -5.71 -34.51 -5.30
C LYS A 48 -5.06 -34.42 -3.93
N LEU A 49 -4.65 -35.56 -3.37
CA LEU A 49 -3.93 -35.63 -2.10
C LEU A 49 -2.53 -35.01 -2.22
N ILE A 50 -1.74 -35.42 -3.21
CA ILE A 50 -0.40 -34.89 -3.47
C ILE A 50 -0.44 -33.37 -3.67
N SER A 51 -1.39 -32.88 -4.47
CA SER A 51 -1.55 -31.43 -4.64
C SER A 51 -1.96 -30.73 -3.34
N ALA A 52 -2.85 -31.32 -2.54
CA ALA A 52 -3.24 -30.77 -1.25
C ALA A 52 -2.06 -30.69 -0.27
N GLU A 53 -1.30 -31.76 -0.10
CA GLU A 53 -0.13 -31.82 0.80
C GLU A 53 0.96 -30.85 0.38
N PHE A 54 1.30 -30.81 -0.91
CA PHE A 54 2.29 -29.86 -1.42
C PHE A 54 1.85 -28.41 -1.16
N LEU A 55 0.60 -28.06 -1.46
CA LEU A 55 0.08 -26.71 -1.25
C LEU A 55 -0.03 -26.35 0.23
N PHE A 56 -0.32 -27.32 1.10
CA PHE A 56 -0.31 -27.15 2.54
C PHE A 56 1.10 -26.85 3.07
N LEU A 57 2.12 -27.59 2.60
CA LEU A 57 3.52 -27.34 2.95
C LEU A 57 3.96 -25.94 2.52
N VAL A 58 3.65 -25.55 1.27
CA VAL A 58 4.00 -24.22 0.73
C VAL A 58 3.30 -23.10 1.50
N SER A 59 2.00 -23.23 1.76
CA SER A 59 1.25 -22.21 2.52
C SER A 59 1.74 -22.10 3.96
N THR A 60 2.03 -23.23 4.62
CA THR A 60 2.59 -23.25 5.97
C THR A 60 3.95 -22.54 6.01
N LEU A 61 4.83 -22.81 5.03
CA LEU A 61 6.11 -22.10 4.92
C LEU A 61 5.91 -20.59 4.82
N LEU A 62 5.08 -20.14 3.88
CA LEU A 62 4.83 -18.71 3.64
C LEU A 62 4.27 -17.99 4.87
N LEU A 63 3.26 -18.58 5.50
CA LEU A 63 2.66 -18.04 6.71
C LEU A 63 3.66 -18.00 7.89
N SER A 64 4.51 -19.02 8.01
CA SER A 64 5.56 -19.06 9.04
C SER A 64 6.63 -18.00 8.80
N VAL A 65 7.07 -17.81 7.55
CA VAL A 65 8.02 -16.75 7.18
C VAL A 65 7.46 -15.38 7.53
N ASN A 66 6.18 -15.13 7.24
CA ASN A 66 5.52 -13.87 7.57
C ASN A 66 5.51 -13.64 9.09
N LEU A 67 5.15 -14.64 9.90
CA LEU A 67 5.18 -14.53 11.37
C LEU A 67 6.59 -14.23 11.91
N ILE A 68 7.60 -14.96 11.44
CA ILE A 68 9.00 -14.74 11.88
C ILE A 68 9.48 -13.33 11.49
N SER A 69 9.04 -12.82 10.34
CA SER A 69 9.46 -11.51 9.82
C SER A 69 8.86 -10.33 10.60
N ILE A 70 7.66 -10.49 11.17
CA ILE A 70 7.00 -9.45 11.96
C ILE A 70 7.44 -9.43 13.43
N VAL A 71 8.16 -10.45 13.92
CA VAL A 71 8.79 -10.38 15.26
C VAL A 71 10.00 -9.46 15.17
N ARG A 72 9.75 -8.16 15.33
CA ARG A 72 10.75 -7.10 15.24
C ARG A 72 10.35 -5.92 16.14
N PRO A 73 11.32 -5.11 16.60
CA PRO A 73 11.08 -4.06 17.59
C PRO A 73 10.31 -2.85 17.06
N PHE A 74 10.37 -2.54 15.77
CA PHE A 74 9.74 -1.35 15.18
C PHE A 74 9.37 -1.61 13.70
N PRO A 75 8.48 -0.80 13.09
CA PRO A 75 8.15 -0.94 11.66
C PRO A 75 9.36 -0.57 10.79
N ILE A 76 9.50 -1.14 9.60
CA ILE A 76 10.70 -0.94 8.74
C ILE A 76 10.35 -0.53 7.31
N GLY A 77 9.10 -0.69 6.90
CA GLY A 77 8.60 -0.31 5.59
C GLY A 77 8.28 1.17 5.48
N TRP A 78 8.02 1.61 4.26
CA TRP A 78 7.75 3.02 3.98
C TRP A 78 6.41 3.47 4.57
N ASP A 79 5.34 2.71 4.29
CA ASP A 79 4.00 3.08 4.72
C ASP A 79 3.72 2.67 6.17
N ASP A 80 4.35 1.61 6.68
CA ASP A 80 4.18 1.22 8.08
C ASP A 80 4.82 2.24 9.05
N LEU A 81 6.05 2.70 8.79
CA LEU A 81 6.69 3.82 9.50
C LEU A 81 5.93 5.13 9.33
N GLY A 82 5.38 5.37 8.13
CA GLY A 82 4.75 6.64 7.77
C GLY A 82 3.33 6.82 8.31
N ALA A 83 2.54 5.74 8.26
CA ALA A 83 1.10 5.78 8.45
C ALA A 83 0.53 4.54 9.15
N TYR A 84 0.71 3.33 8.60
CA TYR A 84 -0.10 2.18 8.98
C TYR A 84 0.26 1.57 10.34
N MET A 85 1.49 1.77 10.84
CA MET A 85 1.87 1.40 12.22
C MET A 85 2.08 2.62 13.11
N ASN A 86 2.45 3.76 12.52
CA ASN A 86 2.57 5.02 13.24
C ASN A 86 1.21 5.56 13.76
N LEU A 87 0.17 5.58 12.93
CA LEU A 87 -1.15 6.05 13.36
C LEU A 87 -1.74 5.19 14.49
N PRO A 88 -1.74 3.84 14.41
CA PRO A 88 -2.13 3.01 15.56
C PRO A 88 -1.32 3.26 16.83
N HIS A 89 -0.01 3.51 16.69
CA HIS A 89 0.86 3.82 17.83
C HIS A 89 0.44 5.13 18.50
N LEU A 90 0.25 6.21 17.72
CA LEU A 90 -0.25 7.48 18.23
C LEU A 90 -1.64 7.36 18.87
N LEU A 91 -2.54 6.56 18.29
CA LEU A 91 -3.88 6.30 18.86
C LEU A 91 -3.79 5.59 20.22
N ALA A 92 -2.87 4.65 20.37
CA ALA A 92 -2.65 3.95 21.63
C ALA A 92 -2.03 4.88 22.69
N GLU A 93 -1.05 5.70 22.32
CA GLU A 93 -0.42 6.66 23.24
C GLU A 93 -1.37 7.78 23.68
N GLY A 94 -2.15 8.33 22.74
CA GLY A 94 -3.07 9.43 23.02
C GLY A 94 -4.32 9.03 23.81
N GLY A 95 -4.57 7.73 24.02
CA GLY A 95 -5.71 7.20 24.80
C GLY A 95 -7.10 7.64 24.32
N SER A 96 -7.21 8.23 23.13
CA SER A 96 -8.42 8.84 22.61
C SER A 96 -8.48 8.72 21.09
N MET A 97 -9.70 8.83 20.53
CA MET A 97 -9.84 9.02 19.09
C MET A 97 -9.28 10.40 18.74
N ILE A 98 -8.02 10.43 18.33
CA ILE A 98 -7.40 11.66 17.85
C ILE A 98 -8.25 12.21 16.69
N SER A 99 -8.29 13.54 16.56
CA SER A 99 -8.86 14.25 15.42
C SER A 99 -7.99 13.98 14.18
N PHE A 100 -7.88 12.74 13.75
CA PHE A 100 -7.57 12.39 12.37
C PHE A 100 -8.89 12.37 11.64
N GLY A 101 -8.98 13.09 10.53
CA GLY A 101 -10.21 13.13 9.75
C GLY A 101 -10.32 12.04 8.68
N GLY A 102 -9.35 11.12 8.61
CA GLY A 102 -9.37 9.96 7.71
C GLY A 102 -10.19 8.77 8.21
N MET A 103 -10.28 7.75 7.37
CA MET A 103 -10.85 6.43 7.66
C MET A 103 -9.78 5.54 8.33
N TYR A 104 -10.02 5.06 9.55
CA TYR A 104 -8.99 4.38 10.36
C TYR A 104 -9.48 3.11 11.09
N SER A 105 -10.57 2.48 10.65
CA SER A 105 -11.15 1.33 11.37
C SER A 105 -10.17 0.16 11.55
N TRP A 106 -9.30 -0.10 10.57
CA TRP A 106 -8.29 -1.16 10.70
C TRP A 106 -7.12 -0.73 11.61
N GLN A 107 -6.71 0.53 11.52
CA GLN A 107 -5.66 1.10 12.37
C GLN A 107 -6.08 1.12 13.85
N MET A 108 -7.36 1.32 14.13
CA MET A 108 -7.93 1.15 15.46
C MET A 108 -7.77 -0.27 15.98
N PHE A 109 -8.07 -1.27 15.14
CA PHE A 109 -7.89 -2.68 15.48
C PHE A 109 -6.40 -2.99 15.74
N THR A 110 -5.49 -2.49 14.89
CA THR A 110 -4.04 -2.59 15.10
C THR A 110 -3.58 -1.90 16.39
N GLY A 111 -4.18 -0.75 16.73
CA GLY A 111 -3.82 0.07 17.90
C GLY A 111 -4.03 -0.67 19.23
N ILE A 112 -5.00 -1.59 19.28
CA ILE A 112 -5.20 -2.49 20.43
C ILE A 112 -3.91 -3.25 20.78
N GLY A 113 -3.12 -3.64 19.77
CA GLY A 113 -1.85 -4.32 19.99
C GLY A 113 -0.82 -3.45 20.69
N TYR A 114 -0.74 -2.16 20.33
CA TYR A 114 0.15 -1.20 20.99
C TYR A 114 -0.25 -0.92 22.44
N MET A 115 -1.52 -1.08 22.82
CA MET A 115 -1.96 -0.94 24.21
C MET A 115 -1.34 -2.00 25.15
N PHE A 116 -0.82 -3.11 24.60
CA PHE A 116 -0.04 -4.09 25.36
C PHE A 116 1.45 -3.70 25.50
N ASN A 117 1.82 -2.46 25.18
CA ASN A 117 3.19 -1.95 25.16
C ASN A 117 4.15 -2.80 24.30
N SER A 118 3.64 -3.38 23.21
CA SER A 118 4.46 -4.21 22.33
C SER A 118 4.11 -4.02 20.86
N PRO A 119 5.07 -3.56 20.04
CA PRO A 119 4.91 -3.46 18.59
C PRO A 119 4.60 -4.80 17.93
N VAL A 120 5.17 -5.90 18.44
CA VAL A 120 4.95 -7.25 17.88
C VAL A 120 3.47 -7.64 17.94
N GLN A 121 2.75 -7.29 19.00
CA GLN A 121 1.32 -7.55 19.15
C GLN A 121 0.52 -6.74 18.12
N ALA A 122 0.88 -5.46 17.91
CA ALA A 122 0.26 -4.64 16.88
C ALA A 122 0.51 -5.19 15.47
N PHE A 123 1.76 -5.59 15.19
CA PHE A 123 2.12 -6.21 13.92
C PHE A 123 1.34 -7.52 13.71
N TYR A 124 1.23 -8.36 14.73
CA TYR A 124 0.43 -9.58 14.67
C TYR A 124 -1.03 -9.28 14.33
N LEU A 125 -1.68 -8.35 15.04
CA LEU A 125 -3.07 -7.99 14.76
C LEU A 125 -3.27 -7.49 13.33
N ASN A 126 -2.37 -6.66 12.80
CA ASN A 126 -2.43 -6.26 11.40
C ASN A 126 -2.24 -7.45 10.45
N ASN A 127 -1.29 -8.35 10.76
CA ASN A 127 -0.97 -9.52 9.96
C ASN A 127 -2.08 -10.59 9.94
N VAL A 128 -2.93 -10.67 10.97
CA VAL A 128 -4.10 -11.58 11.02
C VAL A 128 -5.00 -11.44 9.80
N GLY A 129 -5.11 -10.24 9.20
CA GLY A 129 -5.83 -10.04 7.95
C GLY A 129 -5.33 -10.95 6.81
N GLY A 130 -4.03 -11.23 6.76
CA GLY A 130 -3.41 -12.13 5.79
C GLY A 130 -3.74 -13.59 6.00
N PHE A 131 -3.64 -14.07 7.25
CA PHE A 131 -4.05 -15.41 7.64
C PHE A 131 -5.53 -15.66 7.34
N MET A 132 -6.39 -14.71 7.73
CA MET A 132 -7.83 -14.82 7.49
C MET A 132 -8.17 -14.75 6.00
N SER A 133 -7.43 -13.98 5.21
CA SER A 133 -7.56 -13.96 3.75
C SER A 133 -7.26 -15.31 3.12
N PHE A 134 -6.21 -16.01 3.56
CA PHE A 134 -5.91 -17.37 3.10
C PHE A 134 -7.05 -18.35 3.44
N ILE A 135 -7.47 -18.40 4.70
CA ILE A 135 -8.52 -19.31 5.17
C ILE A 135 -9.82 -19.05 4.41
N ILE A 136 -10.24 -17.79 4.32
CA ILE A 136 -11.51 -17.44 3.70
C ILE A 136 -11.52 -17.74 2.19
N LEU A 137 -10.39 -17.56 1.49
CA LEU A 137 -10.26 -17.93 0.08
C LEU A 137 -10.47 -19.43 -0.14
N VAL A 138 -9.86 -20.27 0.70
CA VAL A 138 -10.04 -21.73 0.63
C VAL A 138 -11.49 -22.11 0.88
N LEU A 139 -12.11 -21.56 1.93
CA LEU A 139 -13.50 -21.88 2.30
C LEU A 139 -14.50 -21.41 1.23
N ILE A 140 -14.37 -20.17 0.76
CA ILE A 140 -15.25 -19.59 -0.26
C ILE A 140 -15.11 -20.31 -1.58
N THR A 141 -13.88 -20.59 -2.02
CA THR A 141 -13.65 -21.29 -3.29
C THR A 141 -14.21 -22.71 -3.21
N SER A 142 -13.98 -23.41 -2.10
CA SER A 142 -14.59 -24.72 -1.85
C SER A 142 -16.11 -24.65 -1.96
N ASP A 143 -16.74 -23.70 -1.27
CA ASP A 143 -18.19 -23.62 -1.19
C ASP A 143 -18.87 -23.10 -2.48
N LEU A 144 -18.21 -22.23 -3.25
CA LEU A 144 -18.67 -21.79 -4.56
C LEU A 144 -18.52 -22.87 -5.65
N LEU A 145 -17.48 -23.71 -5.56
CA LEU A 145 -17.24 -24.79 -6.52
C LEU A 145 -17.97 -26.09 -6.19
N LYS A 146 -18.42 -26.29 -4.93
CA LYS A 146 -19.12 -27.49 -4.44
C LYS A 146 -20.13 -28.04 -5.46
N SER A 147 -20.09 -29.36 -5.64
CA SER A 147 -20.97 -30.10 -6.54
C SER A 147 -21.42 -31.37 -5.82
N LYS A 148 -22.73 -31.62 -5.75
CA LYS A 148 -23.31 -32.83 -5.14
C LYS A 148 -22.87 -34.15 -5.81
N LEU A 149 -22.19 -34.11 -6.95
CA LEU A 149 -22.01 -35.28 -7.84
C LEU A 149 -20.63 -35.39 -8.53
N LYS A 150 -19.56 -34.70 -8.09
CA LYS A 150 -18.28 -34.75 -8.83
C LYS A 150 -17.02 -34.53 -7.99
N LYS A 151 -15.98 -35.34 -8.26
CA LYS A 151 -14.61 -35.26 -7.72
C LYS A 151 -13.72 -34.44 -8.69
N THR A 152 -12.74 -33.69 -8.18
CA THR A 152 -11.70 -32.99 -8.97
C THR A 152 -10.35 -33.69 -8.79
N TYR A 153 -9.49 -33.65 -9.81
CA TYR A 153 -8.16 -34.27 -9.74
C TYR A 153 -7.14 -33.47 -8.92
N ILE A 154 -7.30 -32.15 -8.78
CA ILE A 154 -6.43 -31.28 -7.96
C ILE A 154 -7.24 -30.52 -6.89
N ASN A 155 -6.56 -30.12 -5.81
CA ASN A 155 -7.16 -29.31 -4.74
C ASN A 155 -7.20 -27.82 -5.10
N ILE A 156 -8.17 -27.43 -5.93
CA ILE A 156 -8.36 -26.06 -6.41
C ILE A 156 -8.56 -25.04 -5.26
N PRO A 157 -9.37 -25.31 -4.21
CA PRO A 157 -9.53 -24.36 -3.11
C PRO A 157 -8.22 -24.02 -2.41
N MET A 158 -7.41 -25.02 -2.05
CA MET A 158 -6.10 -24.81 -1.42
C MET A 158 -5.17 -24.05 -2.37
N LEU A 159 -5.20 -24.39 -3.66
CA LEU A 159 -4.38 -23.76 -4.69
C LEU A 159 -4.64 -22.26 -4.80
N VAL A 160 -5.91 -21.85 -4.81
CA VAL A 160 -6.29 -20.42 -4.84
C VAL A 160 -5.78 -19.67 -3.61
N GLY A 161 -5.94 -20.25 -2.42
CA GLY A 161 -5.43 -19.67 -1.18
C GLY A 161 -3.91 -19.51 -1.22
N THR A 162 -3.19 -20.57 -1.58
CA THR A 162 -1.71 -20.57 -1.65
C THR A 162 -1.20 -19.60 -2.70
N LEU A 163 -1.81 -19.52 -3.89
CA LEU A 163 -1.40 -18.57 -4.92
C LEU A 163 -1.54 -17.11 -4.49
N PHE A 164 -2.58 -16.77 -3.71
CA PHE A 164 -2.75 -15.41 -3.20
C PHE A 164 -1.63 -15.00 -2.25
N ILE A 165 -1.34 -15.84 -1.24
CA ILE A 165 -0.29 -15.53 -0.25
C ILE A 165 1.13 -15.70 -0.83
N ALA A 166 1.27 -16.34 -1.98
CA ALA A 166 2.52 -16.47 -2.73
C ALA A 166 2.87 -15.22 -3.56
N LEU A 167 1.92 -14.29 -3.78
CA LEU A 167 2.20 -13.08 -4.53
C LEU A 167 3.26 -12.23 -3.81
N PRO A 168 4.34 -11.80 -4.49
CA PRO A 168 5.39 -11.00 -3.86
C PRO A 168 4.86 -9.76 -3.14
N MET A 169 3.90 -9.05 -3.72
CA MET A 169 3.27 -7.89 -3.10
C MET A 169 2.51 -8.22 -1.80
N VAL A 170 1.91 -9.42 -1.71
CA VAL A 170 1.18 -9.86 -0.51
C VAL A 170 2.16 -10.23 0.59
N VAL A 171 3.25 -10.93 0.25
CA VAL A 171 4.35 -11.21 1.18
C VAL A 171 4.97 -9.91 1.69
N PHE A 172 5.28 -8.97 0.80
CA PHE A 172 5.82 -7.67 1.16
C PHE A 172 4.91 -6.92 2.14
N GLN A 173 3.60 -6.88 1.86
CA GLN A 173 2.61 -6.20 2.71
C GLN A 173 2.34 -6.88 4.05
N GLN A 174 2.67 -8.17 4.17
CA GLN A 174 2.49 -8.92 5.42
C GLN A 174 3.76 -8.94 6.28
N ALA A 175 4.94 -8.89 5.66
CA ALA A 175 6.22 -9.13 6.33
C ALA A 175 7.15 -7.90 6.41
N LYS A 176 7.16 -7.03 5.39
CA LYS A 176 8.14 -5.94 5.28
C LYS A 176 7.51 -4.57 5.54
N ASP A 177 6.50 -4.21 4.75
CA ASP A 177 5.79 -2.93 4.84
C ASP A 177 4.32 -3.18 5.15
N MET A 178 4.00 -3.21 6.43
CA MET A 178 2.72 -3.71 6.89
C MET A 178 1.55 -2.78 6.51
N LYS A 179 0.74 -3.19 5.52
CA LYS A 179 -0.40 -2.40 5.04
C LYS A 179 -1.74 -2.93 5.55
N LEU A 180 -2.73 -2.05 5.57
CA LEU A 180 -4.12 -2.40 5.87
C LEU A 180 -4.84 -3.09 4.69
N ASP A 181 -4.28 -3.03 3.48
CA ASP A 181 -4.92 -3.51 2.25
C ASP A 181 -5.26 -5.01 2.30
N ILE A 182 -4.48 -5.81 3.03
CA ILE A 182 -4.76 -7.24 3.23
C ILE A 182 -5.95 -7.46 4.17
N GLY A 183 -6.10 -6.64 5.22
CA GLY A 183 -7.30 -6.63 6.07
C GLY A 183 -8.55 -6.19 5.29
N LEU A 184 -8.39 -5.18 4.43
CA LEU A 184 -9.44 -4.74 3.52
C LEU A 184 -9.84 -5.86 2.53
N PHE A 185 -8.88 -6.60 1.99
CA PHE A 185 -9.13 -7.72 1.10
C PHE A 185 -9.98 -8.80 1.77
N PHE A 186 -9.66 -9.18 3.00
CA PHE A 186 -10.44 -10.12 3.80
C PHE A 186 -11.92 -9.73 3.91
N VAL A 187 -12.22 -8.49 4.33
CA VAL A 187 -13.60 -7.98 4.46
C VAL A 187 -14.31 -7.94 3.09
N SER A 188 -13.59 -7.47 2.06
CA SER A 188 -14.13 -7.32 0.71
C SER A 188 -14.59 -8.65 0.11
N ILE A 189 -13.79 -9.71 0.26
CA ILE A 189 -14.13 -11.03 -0.28
C ILE A 189 -15.39 -11.58 0.37
N ILE A 190 -15.55 -11.43 1.69
CA ILE A 190 -16.76 -11.90 2.39
C ILE A 190 -17.99 -11.20 1.80
N SER A 191 -17.92 -9.88 1.61
CA SER A 191 -19.01 -9.12 1.00
C SER A 191 -19.37 -9.64 -0.40
N ILE A 192 -18.37 -9.89 -1.26
CA ILE A 192 -18.60 -10.40 -2.62
C ILE A 192 -19.19 -11.81 -2.58
N TYR A 193 -18.64 -12.70 -1.74
CA TYR A 193 -19.10 -14.07 -1.61
C TYR A 193 -20.55 -14.17 -1.12
N LEU A 194 -20.91 -13.39 -0.10
CA LEU A 194 -22.28 -13.36 0.40
C LEU A 194 -23.24 -12.87 -0.69
N LEU A 195 -22.87 -11.87 -1.49
CA LEU A 195 -23.66 -11.44 -2.64
C LEU A 195 -23.82 -12.56 -3.69
N TYR A 196 -22.73 -13.24 -4.06
CA TYR A 196 -22.80 -14.35 -5.00
C TYR A 196 -23.68 -15.49 -4.48
N LYS A 197 -23.58 -15.83 -3.20
CA LYS A 197 -24.43 -16.85 -2.57
C LYS A 197 -25.88 -16.47 -2.54
N TYR A 198 -26.18 -15.21 -2.21
CA TYR A 198 -27.52 -14.67 -2.25
C TYR A 198 -28.15 -14.84 -3.64
N ILE A 199 -27.46 -14.39 -4.69
CA ILE A 199 -27.95 -14.45 -6.07
C ILE A 199 -28.07 -15.91 -6.55
N LEU A 200 -27.09 -16.77 -6.27
CA LEU A 200 -27.12 -18.18 -6.68
C LEU A 200 -28.23 -18.98 -5.99
N LYS A 201 -28.44 -18.77 -4.68
CA LYS A 201 -29.53 -19.42 -3.91
C LYS A 201 -30.88 -19.09 -4.52
N GLU A 202 -31.09 -17.82 -4.87
CA GLU A 202 -32.32 -17.39 -5.50
C GLU A 202 -32.47 -17.94 -6.93
N THR A 203 -31.42 -17.87 -7.74
CA THR A 203 -31.45 -18.40 -9.11
C THR A 203 -31.81 -19.89 -9.11
N ASN A 204 -31.29 -20.66 -8.16
CA ASN A 204 -31.61 -22.08 -8.00
C ASN A 204 -33.05 -22.31 -7.49
N LYS A 205 -33.60 -21.43 -6.63
CA LYS A 205 -35.03 -21.46 -6.27
C LYS A 205 -35.89 -21.26 -7.50
N THR A 206 -35.59 -20.26 -8.34
CA THR A 206 -36.35 -19.91 -9.56
C THR A 206 -36.24 -20.98 -10.66
N LEU A 207 -35.08 -21.63 -10.78
CA LEU A 207 -34.88 -22.76 -11.69
C LEU A 207 -35.63 -24.02 -11.21
N GLY A 208 -35.62 -24.27 -9.90
CA GLY A 208 -36.36 -25.35 -9.26
C GLY A 208 -37.87 -25.15 -9.30
N THR A 209 -38.36 -23.90 -9.17
CA THR A 209 -39.78 -23.58 -9.37
C THR A 209 -40.19 -23.67 -10.83
N LYS A 210 -39.37 -23.30 -11.83
CA LYS A 210 -39.71 -23.56 -13.24
C LYS A 210 -39.84 -25.06 -13.57
N ILE A 211 -39.07 -25.91 -12.89
CA ILE A 211 -39.20 -27.37 -13.01
C ILE A 211 -40.45 -27.87 -12.26
N LYS A 212 -40.76 -27.31 -11.09
CA LYS A 212 -41.98 -27.63 -10.32
C LYS A 212 -43.27 -27.04 -10.92
N GLU A 213 -43.24 -25.90 -11.58
CA GLU A 213 -44.37 -25.29 -12.31
C GLU A 213 -44.73 -26.12 -13.54
N LYS A 214 -43.76 -26.86 -14.12
CA LYS A 214 -44.03 -27.92 -15.09
C LYS A 214 -44.72 -29.15 -14.47
N ILE A 215 -44.74 -29.28 -13.14
CA ILE A 215 -45.22 -30.45 -12.38
C ILE A 215 -46.45 -30.12 -11.51
N SER A 216 -46.84 -28.86 -11.34
CA SER A 216 -47.92 -28.48 -10.41
C SER A 216 -48.90 -27.47 -11.01
N GLN A 217 -49.80 -27.98 -11.86
CA GLN A 217 -51.10 -27.36 -12.15
C GLN A 217 -52.12 -27.73 -11.06
N ILE A 218 -51.88 -27.37 -9.79
CA ILE A 218 -52.91 -27.46 -8.75
C ILE A 218 -52.89 -26.19 -7.91
N PRO A 219 -54.02 -25.48 -7.75
CA PRO A 219 -54.07 -24.22 -7.03
C PRO A 219 -54.30 -24.45 -5.53
N SER A 220 -53.71 -23.61 -4.69
CA SER A 220 -54.38 -23.18 -3.44
C SER A 220 -53.86 -21.87 -2.89
N SER A 221 -54.86 -21.03 -2.66
CA SER A 221 -55.03 -19.79 -1.91
C SER A 221 -54.17 -19.49 -0.67
N PHE A 222 -53.80 -18.21 -0.60
CA PHE A 222 -53.80 -17.28 0.55
C PHE A 222 -53.11 -17.64 1.88
N LYS A 223 -52.21 -16.74 2.32
CA LYS A 223 -52.31 -16.07 3.64
C LYS A 223 -51.44 -14.80 3.76
N LYS A 224 -52.10 -13.68 4.09
CA LYS A 224 -51.59 -12.50 4.84
C LYS A 224 -51.21 -12.95 6.27
N GLY A 225 -50.39 -12.28 7.07
CA GLY A 225 -49.73 -10.99 6.99
C GLY A 225 -49.10 -10.71 8.36
N THR A 226 -47.78 -10.63 8.37
CA THR A 226 -46.90 -10.11 9.43
C THR A 226 -45.69 -9.57 8.67
N ILE A 227 -45.20 -8.38 8.99
CA ILE A 227 -43.96 -7.86 8.38
C ILE A 227 -42.81 -8.62 9.04
N GLU A 228 -42.64 -9.89 8.67
CA GLU A 228 -41.36 -10.57 8.83
C GLU A 228 -40.43 -9.93 7.81
N ILE A 229 -39.35 -9.29 8.26
CA ILE A 229 -38.25 -8.92 7.37
C ILE A 229 -37.78 -10.24 6.76
N PRO A 230 -37.92 -10.46 5.44
CA PRO A 230 -37.49 -11.70 4.82
C PRO A 230 -36.03 -11.93 5.18
N HIS A 231 -35.68 -13.11 5.70
CA HIS A 231 -34.28 -13.48 5.98
C HIS A 231 -33.34 -13.16 4.81
N ASP A 232 -33.87 -13.21 3.58
CA ASP A 232 -33.17 -12.89 2.33
C ASP A 232 -32.86 -11.36 2.19
N LEU A 233 -33.66 -10.42 2.73
CA LEU A 233 -33.35 -8.97 2.75
C LEU A 233 -32.38 -8.58 3.88
N LEU A 234 -32.49 -9.21 5.06
CA LEU A 234 -31.53 -9.00 6.14
C LEU A 234 -30.10 -9.37 5.70
N PHE A 235 -29.97 -10.39 4.84
CA PHE A 235 -28.70 -10.78 4.23
C PHE A 235 -28.09 -9.68 3.34
N ILE A 236 -28.91 -8.98 2.55
CA ILE A 236 -28.47 -7.81 1.77
C ILE A 236 -28.01 -6.67 2.68
N GLY A 237 -28.71 -6.44 3.80
CA GLY A 237 -28.30 -5.45 4.80
C GLY A 237 -26.92 -5.78 5.39
N ILE A 238 -26.65 -7.04 5.71
CA ILE A 238 -25.32 -7.49 6.20
C ILE A 238 -24.24 -7.26 5.14
N ILE A 239 -24.52 -7.55 3.86
CA ILE A 239 -23.57 -7.26 2.77
C ILE A 239 -23.29 -5.75 2.71
N GLY A 240 -24.33 -4.92 2.84
CA GLY A 240 -24.20 -3.46 2.94
C GLY A 240 -23.32 -3.02 4.11
N ILE A 241 -23.50 -3.61 5.30
CA ILE A 241 -22.67 -3.34 6.49
C ILE A 241 -21.21 -3.69 6.23
N LEU A 242 -20.92 -4.85 5.64
CA LEU A 242 -19.54 -5.26 5.34
C LEU A 242 -18.89 -4.34 4.29
N ALA A 243 -19.62 -3.94 3.26
CA ALA A 243 -19.13 -2.99 2.27
C ALA A 243 -18.90 -1.59 2.88
N GLY A 244 -19.77 -1.16 3.81
CA GLY A 244 -19.57 0.04 4.60
C GLY A 244 -18.36 -0.05 5.52
N PHE A 245 -18.13 -1.20 6.16
CA PHE A 245 -16.96 -1.42 7.00
C PHE A 245 -15.68 -1.36 6.18
N ALA A 246 -15.66 -1.99 4.99
CA ALA A 246 -14.55 -1.87 4.03
C ALA A 246 -14.27 -0.39 3.68
N PHE A 247 -15.32 0.40 3.43
CA PHE A 247 -15.17 1.84 3.22
C PHE A 247 -14.54 2.55 4.42
N THR A 248 -14.92 2.23 5.67
CA THR A 248 -14.26 2.81 6.86
C THR A 248 -12.81 2.38 7.08
N ILE A 249 -12.34 1.35 6.37
CA ILE A 249 -10.91 0.98 6.33
C ILE A 249 -10.19 1.84 5.29
N LYS A 250 -10.77 2.00 4.09
CA LYS A 250 -10.18 2.78 3.00
C LYS A 250 -11.23 3.30 2.03
N PHE A 251 -11.13 4.57 1.67
CA PHE A 251 -12.02 5.22 0.69
C PHE A 251 -12.08 4.50 -0.67
N THR A 252 -10.98 3.87 -1.09
CA THR A 252 -10.91 3.13 -2.36
C THR A 252 -11.90 1.97 -2.45
N SER A 253 -12.50 1.53 -1.33
CA SER A 253 -13.63 0.58 -1.34
C SER A 253 -14.91 1.13 -1.99
N LEU A 254 -14.96 2.40 -2.39
CA LEU A 254 -15.98 2.90 -3.31
C LEU A 254 -16.02 2.08 -4.62
N LEU A 255 -14.85 1.60 -5.08
CA LEU A 255 -14.74 0.69 -6.22
C LEU A 255 -15.50 -0.63 -5.98
N LEU A 256 -15.38 -1.18 -4.76
CA LEU A 256 -16.07 -2.40 -4.35
C LEU A 256 -17.60 -2.17 -4.37
N ILE A 257 -18.09 -1.10 -3.74
CA ILE A 257 -19.53 -0.79 -3.69
C ILE A 257 -20.09 -0.63 -5.11
N SER A 258 -19.38 0.11 -5.97
CA SER A 258 -19.77 0.34 -7.37
C SER A 258 -19.85 -0.99 -8.15
N ALA A 259 -18.86 -1.87 -7.99
CA ALA A 259 -18.86 -3.18 -8.62
C ALA A 259 -19.97 -4.12 -8.11
N LEU A 260 -20.27 -4.11 -6.80
CA LEU A 260 -21.39 -4.88 -6.23
C LEU A 260 -22.74 -4.42 -6.81
N PHE A 261 -22.93 -3.11 -7.01
CA PHE A 261 -24.12 -2.58 -7.69
C PHE A 261 -24.17 -3.06 -9.14
N GLY A 262 -23.07 -3.00 -9.87
CA GLY A 262 -22.99 -3.55 -11.23
C GLY A 262 -23.45 -5.02 -11.31
N VAL A 263 -23.05 -5.86 -10.35
CA VAL A 263 -23.50 -7.26 -10.25
C VAL A 263 -24.99 -7.37 -9.94
N LEU A 264 -25.54 -6.54 -9.04
CA LEU A 264 -26.97 -6.52 -8.74
C LEU A 264 -27.79 -6.15 -10.00
N PHE A 265 -27.42 -5.06 -10.69
CA PHE A 265 -28.06 -4.68 -11.95
C PHE A 265 -27.98 -5.80 -12.99
N PHE A 266 -26.81 -6.41 -13.17
CA PHE A 266 -26.65 -7.53 -14.10
C PHE A 266 -27.51 -8.74 -13.72
N SER A 267 -27.54 -9.14 -12.45
CA SER A 267 -28.27 -10.32 -12.00
C SER A 267 -29.79 -10.17 -12.12
N ARG A 268 -30.32 -8.96 -11.93
CA ARG A 268 -31.77 -8.67 -11.98
C ARG A 268 -32.27 -8.34 -13.38
N LEU A 269 -31.47 -7.59 -14.14
CA LEU A 269 -31.88 -6.94 -15.38
C LEU A 269 -31.01 -7.36 -16.60
N GLY A 270 -30.05 -8.27 -16.41
CA GLY A 270 -29.17 -8.76 -17.46
C GLY A 270 -28.14 -7.71 -17.93
N MET A 271 -27.50 -8.00 -19.08
CA MET A 271 -26.45 -7.14 -19.64
C MET A 271 -26.95 -5.72 -19.96
N THR A 272 -28.18 -5.58 -20.43
CA THR A 272 -28.78 -4.26 -20.69
C THR A 272 -28.99 -3.46 -19.41
N GLY A 273 -29.36 -4.11 -18.30
CA GLY A 273 -29.46 -3.45 -17.00
C GLY A 273 -28.10 -2.97 -16.48
N PHE A 274 -27.06 -3.80 -16.63
CA PHE A 274 -25.69 -3.41 -16.29
C PHE A 274 -25.19 -2.22 -17.12
N LEU A 275 -25.41 -2.23 -18.45
CA LEU A 275 -25.06 -1.09 -19.30
C LEU A 275 -25.83 0.18 -18.89
N GLY A 276 -27.11 0.04 -18.55
CA GLY A 276 -27.91 1.14 -18.00
C GLY A 276 -27.28 1.74 -16.73
N TYR A 277 -26.88 0.89 -15.78
CA TYR A 277 -26.17 1.31 -14.57
C TYR A 277 -24.81 1.97 -14.87
N LEU A 278 -24.01 1.40 -15.77
CA LEU A 278 -22.70 1.92 -16.14
C LEU A 278 -22.78 3.37 -16.67
N PHE A 279 -23.71 3.63 -17.58
CA PHE A 279 -23.88 4.98 -18.14
C PHE A 279 -24.51 5.96 -17.14
N LEU A 280 -25.40 5.51 -16.25
CA LEU A 280 -25.85 6.34 -15.12
C LEU A 280 -24.70 6.69 -14.17
N TYR A 281 -23.83 5.72 -13.87
CA TYR A 281 -22.65 5.94 -13.05
C TYR A 281 -21.75 7.01 -13.66
N PHE A 282 -21.46 6.93 -14.97
CA PHE A 282 -20.70 7.97 -15.67
C PHE A 282 -21.35 9.34 -15.62
N SER A 283 -22.67 9.43 -15.76
CA SER A 283 -23.40 10.69 -15.64
C SER A 283 -23.25 11.31 -14.24
N ILE A 284 -23.49 10.52 -13.19
CA ILE A 284 -23.41 10.98 -11.79
C ILE A 284 -21.99 11.39 -11.42
N PHE A 285 -20.99 10.58 -11.76
CA PHE A 285 -19.59 10.86 -11.41
C PHE A 285 -19.05 12.08 -12.15
N THR A 286 -19.46 12.28 -13.40
CA THR A 286 -19.04 13.45 -14.19
C THR A 286 -19.72 14.71 -13.69
N LYS A 287 -21.05 14.70 -13.51
CA LYS A 287 -21.80 15.87 -13.05
C LYS A 287 -21.47 16.25 -11.59
N GLY A 288 -21.22 15.24 -10.75
CA GLY A 288 -20.84 15.43 -9.35
C GLY A 288 -19.36 15.75 -9.12
N GLY A 289 -18.54 15.79 -10.18
CA GLY A 289 -17.10 16.05 -10.07
C GLY A 289 -16.32 14.96 -9.32
N LEU A 290 -16.89 13.78 -9.12
CA LEU A 290 -16.33 12.70 -8.30
C LEU A 290 -15.08 12.05 -8.92
N TRP A 291 -14.90 12.19 -10.23
CA TRP A 291 -13.71 11.74 -10.94
C TRP A 291 -12.41 12.38 -10.43
N SER A 292 -12.45 13.64 -9.98
CA SER A 292 -11.26 14.32 -9.44
C SER A 292 -10.80 13.69 -8.13
N MET A 293 -11.75 13.24 -7.29
CA MET A 293 -11.47 12.52 -6.05
C MET A 293 -10.89 11.12 -6.29
N MET A 294 -11.12 10.58 -7.49
CA MET A 294 -10.54 9.32 -7.96
C MET A 294 -9.27 9.55 -8.80
N ASN A 295 -8.73 10.77 -8.85
CA ASN A 295 -7.59 11.14 -9.69
C ASN A 295 -7.74 10.79 -11.18
N VAL A 296 -8.97 10.73 -11.69
CA VAL A 296 -9.23 10.53 -13.11
C VAL A 296 -9.07 11.86 -13.84
N VAL A 297 -8.36 11.83 -14.97
CA VAL A 297 -7.96 13.03 -15.73
C VAL A 297 -9.06 13.39 -16.72
N TYR A 298 -9.71 14.53 -16.53
CA TYR A 298 -10.76 15.02 -17.45
C TYR A 298 -10.81 16.56 -17.42
N PRO A 299 -11.37 17.21 -18.45
CA PRO A 299 -11.38 18.67 -18.56
C PRO A 299 -12.39 19.28 -17.58
N LYS A 300 -12.01 19.37 -16.30
CA LYS A 300 -12.86 19.81 -15.17
C LYS A 300 -13.37 21.24 -15.27
N GLU A 301 -12.68 22.11 -16.01
CA GLU A 301 -13.08 23.51 -16.24
C GLU A 301 -13.98 23.67 -17.47
N ASN A 302 -14.05 22.65 -18.33
CA ASN A 302 -14.92 22.67 -19.50
C ASN A 302 -16.35 22.25 -19.10
N ILE A 303 -17.13 23.23 -18.64
CA ILE A 303 -18.52 23.06 -18.22
C ILE A 303 -19.40 22.47 -19.33
N GLU A 304 -19.14 22.86 -20.59
CA GLU A 304 -19.88 22.36 -21.76
C GLU A 304 -19.65 20.85 -21.95
N PHE A 305 -18.39 20.41 -21.94
CA PHE A 305 -18.04 18.99 -22.02
C PHE A 305 -18.70 18.18 -20.89
N ILE A 306 -18.61 18.66 -19.65
CA ILE A 306 -19.20 18.01 -18.47
C ILE A 306 -20.71 17.86 -18.66
N ASN A 307 -21.40 18.92 -19.08
CA ASN A 307 -22.85 18.90 -19.26
C ASN A 307 -23.25 17.96 -20.40
N ILE A 308 -22.63 18.07 -21.57
CA ILE A 308 -22.94 17.25 -22.75
C ILE A 308 -22.71 15.78 -22.44
N PHE A 309 -21.53 15.42 -21.93
CA PHE A 309 -21.19 14.02 -21.63
C PHE A 309 -22.12 13.43 -20.56
N SER A 310 -22.44 14.21 -19.51
CA SER A 310 -23.33 13.77 -18.45
C SER A 310 -24.76 13.55 -18.96
N ILE A 311 -25.27 14.43 -19.83
CA ILE A 311 -26.61 14.30 -20.42
C ILE A 311 -26.67 13.11 -21.38
N ILE A 312 -25.71 12.96 -22.28
CA ILE A 312 -25.66 11.82 -23.21
C ILE A 312 -25.61 10.51 -22.43
N SER A 313 -24.73 10.41 -21.43
CA SER A 313 -24.63 9.23 -20.56
C SER A 313 -25.93 8.98 -19.80
N LEU A 314 -26.60 10.02 -19.31
CA LEU A 314 -27.89 9.90 -18.64
C LEU A 314 -28.97 9.34 -19.58
N VAL A 315 -29.10 9.89 -20.79
CA VAL A 315 -30.10 9.47 -21.78
C VAL A 315 -29.85 8.02 -22.21
N VAL A 316 -28.61 7.66 -22.51
CA VAL A 316 -28.22 6.29 -22.87
C VAL A 316 -28.49 5.33 -21.71
N GLY A 317 -28.12 5.71 -20.48
CA GLY A 317 -28.37 4.93 -19.28
C GLY A 317 -29.86 4.67 -19.04
N ILE A 318 -30.68 5.72 -19.12
CA ILE A 318 -32.14 5.62 -18.99
C ILE A 318 -32.73 4.75 -20.11
N ALA A 319 -32.29 4.90 -21.36
CA ALA A 319 -32.81 4.11 -22.48
C ALA A 319 -32.59 2.60 -22.25
N PHE A 320 -31.38 2.20 -21.83
CA PHE A 320 -31.07 0.80 -21.50
C PHE A 320 -31.87 0.29 -20.32
N LEU A 321 -32.07 1.11 -19.28
CA LEU A 321 -32.88 0.74 -18.13
C LEU A 321 -34.35 0.59 -18.50
N VAL A 322 -34.95 1.54 -19.23
CA VAL A 322 -36.34 1.47 -19.69
C VAL A 322 -36.55 0.23 -20.53
N PHE A 323 -35.63 -0.07 -21.45
CA PHE A 323 -35.67 -1.30 -22.24
C PHE A 323 -35.65 -2.56 -21.35
N SER A 324 -34.80 -2.59 -20.33
CA SER A 324 -34.71 -3.74 -19.42
C SER A 324 -35.92 -3.86 -18.48
N ILE A 325 -36.44 -2.74 -17.97
CA ILE A 325 -37.62 -2.68 -17.08
C ILE A 325 -38.87 -3.18 -17.82
N ARG A 326 -39.02 -2.82 -19.10
CA ARG A 326 -40.12 -3.31 -19.95
C ARG A 326 -40.10 -4.83 -20.09
N LYS A 327 -38.93 -5.45 -20.03
CA LYS A 327 -38.77 -6.91 -20.10
C LYS A 327 -39.13 -7.60 -18.79
N ASN A 328 -38.87 -6.98 -17.63
CA ASN A 328 -39.19 -7.58 -16.32
C ASN A 328 -39.33 -6.53 -15.18
N THR A 329 -40.52 -5.94 -15.05
CA THR A 329 -40.82 -4.88 -14.06
C THR A 329 -40.75 -5.38 -12.61
N THR A 330 -41.06 -6.65 -12.34
CA THR A 330 -40.99 -7.23 -10.98
C THR A 330 -39.54 -7.29 -10.49
N ASN A 331 -38.60 -7.69 -11.35
CA ASN A 331 -37.18 -7.70 -11.02
C ASN A 331 -36.63 -6.30 -10.76
N PHE A 332 -37.16 -5.27 -11.41
CA PHE A 332 -36.75 -3.89 -11.16
C PHE A 332 -37.18 -3.38 -9.78
N LYS A 333 -38.44 -3.62 -9.37
CA LYS A 333 -38.90 -3.27 -8.01
C LYS A 333 -38.06 -3.96 -6.94
N LYS A 334 -37.72 -5.22 -7.17
CA LYS A 334 -36.84 -5.99 -6.30
C LYS A 334 -35.43 -5.41 -6.23
N LEU A 335 -34.85 -5.03 -7.38
CA LEU A 335 -33.55 -4.37 -7.44
C LEU A 335 -33.54 -3.08 -6.59
N LEU A 336 -34.56 -2.23 -6.71
CA LEU A 336 -34.65 -1.00 -5.92
C LEU A 336 -34.70 -1.27 -4.41
N LEU A 337 -35.47 -2.29 -4.00
CA LEU A 337 -35.53 -2.71 -2.59
C LEU A 337 -34.18 -3.21 -2.09
N GLU A 338 -33.49 -4.04 -2.88
CA GLU A 338 -32.15 -4.55 -2.54
C GLU A 338 -31.13 -3.42 -2.42
N LEU A 339 -31.12 -2.47 -3.36
CA LEU A 339 -30.25 -1.30 -3.30
C LEU A 339 -30.55 -0.44 -2.06
N GLY A 340 -31.82 -0.22 -1.74
CA GLY A 340 -32.21 0.54 -0.54
C GLY A 340 -31.75 -0.13 0.75
N VAL A 341 -31.94 -1.45 0.88
CA VAL A 341 -31.50 -2.21 2.07
C VAL A 341 -29.98 -2.30 2.16
N PHE A 342 -29.29 -2.46 1.03
CA PHE A 342 -27.83 -2.43 0.98
C PHE A 342 -27.30 -1.08 1.47
N LEU A 343 -27.82 0.03 0.91
CA LEU A 343 -27.41 1.38 1.28
C LEU A 343 -27.68 1.68 2.76
N LEU A 344 -28.81 1.20 3.31
CA LEU A 344 -29.10 1.30 4.74
C LEU A 344 -28.03 0.57 5.57
N GLY A 345 -27.66 -0.65 5.17
CA GLY A 345 -26.59 -1.40 5.80
C GLY A 345 -25.24 -0.66 5.75
N THR A 346 -24.88 -0.11 4.59
CA THR A 346 -23.66 0.70 4.42
C THR A 346 -23.69 1.92 5.33
N PHE A 347 -24.82 2.63 5.38
CA PHE A 347 -24.98 3.82 6.23
C PHE A 347 -24.82 3.50 7.72
N ILE A 348 -25.34 2.36 8.20
CA ILE A 348 -25.17 1.93 9.60
C ILE A 348 -23.68 1.86 9.96
N SER A 349 -22.85 1.23 9.12
CA SER A 349 -21.41 1.13 9.38
C SER A 349 -20.67 2.47 9.28
N LEU A 350 -21.14 3.38 8.41
CA LEU A 350 -20.53 4.70 8.24
C LEU A 350 -20.96 5.71 9.30
N SER A 351 -22.11 5.48 9.95
CA SER A 351 -22.74 6.44 10.85
C SER A 351 -21.84 6.94 11.99
N PRO A 352 -20.98 6.13 12.64
CA PRO A 352 -20.10 6.66 13.70
C PRO A 352 -19.06 7.64 13.16
N TRP A 353 -18.47 7.31 12.00
CA TRP A 353 -17.47 8.14 11.35
C TRP A 353 -18.10 9.43 10.78
N LEU A 354 -19.24 9.32 10.10
CA LEU A 354 -20.00 10.47 9.60
C LEU A 354 -20.40 11.41 10.73
N SER A 355 -20.92 10.87 11.83
CA SER A 355 -21.35 11.67 12.98
C SER A 355 -20.18 12.42 13.62
N LYS A 356 -19.03 11.74 13.78
CA LYS A 356 -17.79 12.38 14.26
C LYS A 356 -17.38 13.54 13.35
N ASN A 357 -17.29 13.30 12.04
CA ASN A 357 -16.80 14.29 11.09
C ASN A 357 -17.77 15.47 10.93
N ILE A 358 -19.08 15.23 10.94
CA ILE A 358 -20.08 16.31 10.95
C ILE A 358 -19.95 17.14 12.21
N TYR A 359 -19.83 16.50 13.38
CA TYR A 359 -19.66 17.21 14.65
C TYR A 359 -18.38 18.05 14.68
N SER A 360 -17.26 17.50 14.21
CA SER A 360 -15.98 18.23 14.17
C SER A 360 -15.95 19.35 13.12
N SER A 361 -16.78 19.27 12.08
CA SER A 361 -16.80 20.24 10.98
C SER A 361 -17.82 21.36 11.19
N TYR A 362 -18.61 21.34 12.27
CA TYR A 362 -19.61 22.38 12.52
C TYR A 362 -18.91 23.69 12.94
N PRO A 363 -19.25 24.86 12.34
CA PRO A 363 -20.37 25.11 11.42
C PRO A 363 -20.07 24.93 9.91
N ASP A 364 -18.81 24.85 9.48
CA ASP A 364 -18.36 24.82 8.08
C ASP A 364 -18.48 23.44 7.40
N ILE A 365 -19.71 22.93 7.29
CA ILE A 365 -19.98 21.61 6.71
C ILE A 365 -19.79 21.64 5.19
N SER A 366 -18.71 21.04 4.69
CA SER A 366 -18.48 20.75 3.26
C SER A 366 -18.29 19.25 3.00
N ILE A 367 -18.50 18.78 1.77
CA ILE A 367 -18.24 17.38 1.38
C ILE A 367 -16.78 17.01 1.68
N SER A 368 -15.84 17.93 1.40
CA SER A 368 -14.42 17.72 1.68
C SER A 368 -14.16 17.57 3.18
N TYR A 369 -14.78 18.43 4.02
CA TYR A 369 -14.64 18.35 5.47
C TYR A 369 -15.30 17.10 6.05
N ILE A 370 -16.46 16.66 5.55
CA ILE A 370 -17.09 15.41 5.98
C ILE A 370 -16.20 14.20 5.63
N LEU A 371 -15.58 14.19 4.45
CA LEU A 371 -14.75 13.06 3.99
C LEU A 371 -13.34 13.05 4.60
N ASN A 372 -12.74 14.22 4.82
CA ASN A 372 -11.36 14.34 5.27
C ASN A 372 -11.23 14.71 6.74
N GLY A 373 -12.34 15.09 7.41
CA GLY A 373 -12.44 15.58 8.78
C GLY A 373 -11.50 16.76 9.10
N ASN A 374 -11.47 17.17 10.37
CA ASN A 374 -10.37 17.98 10.87
C ASN A 374 -9.20 17.05 11.21
N SER A 375 -8.06 17.24 10.54
CA SER A 375 -6.83 16.51 10.86
C SER A 375 -5.89 17.40 11.66
N VAL A 376 -5.45 16.93 12.83
CA VAL A 376 -4.35 17.60 13.54
C VAL A 376 -3.06 17.26 12.80
N SER A 377 -2.58 18.22 12.03
CA SER A 377 -1.32 18.16 11.28
C SER A 377 -0.51 19.43 11.54
N PHE A 378 0.75 19.46 11.13
CA PHE A 378 1.57 20.67 11.21
C PHE A 378 0.87 21.85 10.51
N GLU A 379 0.71 22.97 11.22
CA GLU A 379 0.01 24.15 10.71
C GLU A 379 0.85 24.88 9.66
N LYS A 380 0.37 24.84 8.40
CA LYS A 380 1.03 25.48 7.25
C LYS A 380 0.59 26.93 7.09
N ASP A 381 0.92 27.77 8.06
CA ASP A 381 0.53 29.19 8.01
C ASP A 381 1.44 30.01 7.08
N TYR A 382 1.19 29.87 5.77
CA TYR A 382 1.89 30.63 4.74
C TYR A 382 1.56 32.13 4.74
N LEU A 383 0.55 32.59 5.50
CA LEU A 383 0.27 34.03 5.64
C LEU A 383 1.37 34.74 6.45
N LYS A 384 2.17 33.99 7.22
CA LYS A 384 3.40 34.50 7.83
C LYS A 384 4.48 34.85 6.81
N LEU A 385 4.37 34.32 5.58
CA LEU A 385 5.35 34.51 4.50
C LEU A 385 4.83 35.47 3.41
N TYR A 386 3.55 35.39 3.08
CA TYR A 386 2.94 36.07 1.94
C TYR A 386 1.65 36.79 2.32
N SER A 387 1.31 37.85 1.59
CA SER A 387 -0.04 38.42 1.65
C SER A 387 -1.09 37.45 1.08
N GLU A 388 -2.36 37.62 1.45
CA GLU A 388 -3.45 36.79 0.90
C GLU A 388 -3.53 36.83 -0.63
N THR A 389 -3.24 38.00 -1.22
CA THR A 389 -3.25 38.20 -2.68
C THR A 389 -2.11 37.43 -3.35
N ASP A 390 -0.89 37.50 -2.80
CA ASP A 390 0.26 36.80 -3.37
C ASP A 390 0.10 35.28 -3.24
N LEU A 391 -0.40 34.83 -2.10
CA LEU A 391 -0.66 33.41 -1.86
C LEU A 391 -1.71 32.85 -2.84
N LYS A 392 -2.73 33.65 -3.18
CA LYS A 392 -3.71 33.27 -4.20
C LYS A 392 -3.06 33.13 -5.58
N VAL A 393 -2.20 34.05 -5.98
CA VAL A 393 -1.47 33.99 -7.25
C VAL A 393 -0.56 32.75 -7.31
N ILE A 394 0.17 32.44 -6.23
CA ILE A 394 1.00 31.23 -6.13
C ILE A 394 0.14 29.97 -6.30
N LYS A 395 -0.97 29.87 -5.55
CA LYS A 395 -1.90 28.73 -5.65
C LYS A 395 -2.51 28.58 -7.04
N ASP A 396 -2.89 29.69 -7.68
CA ASP A 396 -3.46 29.69 -9.02
C ASP A 396 -2.43 29.22 -10.06
N ASN A 397 -1.17 29.67 -9.96
CA ASN A 397 -0.09 29.23 -10.85
C ASN A 397 0.21 27.73 -10.70
N ILE A 398 0.30 27.22 -9.46
CA ILE A 398 0.45 25.79 -9.18
C ILE A 398 -0.73 25.01 -9.76
N SER A 399 -1.95 25.49 -9.58
CA SER A 399 -3.15 24.83 -10.08
C SER A 399 -3.18 24.77 -11.61
N LYS A 400 -2.74 25.82 -12.31
CA LYS A 400 -2.62 25.85 -13.78
C LYS A 400 -1.55 24.89 -14.29
N ALA A 401 -0.41 24.82 -13.60
CA ALA A 401 0.64 23.86 -13.95
C ALA A 401 0.11 22.42 -13.92
N ILE A 402 -0.64 22.05 -12.86
CA ILE A 402 -1.29 20.72 -12.69
C ILE A 402 -2.31 20.37 -13.78
N GLN A 403 -2.90 21.37 -14.43
CA GLN A 403 -4.00 21.19 -15.39
C GLN A 403 -3.58 20.97 -16.85
N SER A 404 -2.31 21.18 -17.21
CA SER A 404 -1.84 20.89 -18.56
C SER A 404 -1.83 19.37 -18.84
N ASP A 405 -1.90 18.96 -20.12
CA ASP A 405 -2.08 17.58 -20.68
C ASP A 405 -1.12 16.49 -20.14
N ASP A 406 -0.23 16.86 -19.23
CA ASP A 406 0.85 16.08 -18.65
C ASP A 406 0.59 15.77 -17.15
N SER A 407 -0.66 15.57 -16.72
CA SER A 407 -1.03 15.35 -15.31
C SER A 407 -0.25 14.21 -14.63
N VAL A 408 0.21 13.22 -15.40
CA VAL A 408 1.10 12.13 -14.95
C VAL A 408 2.54 12.61 -14.76
N ARG A 409 3.02 13.56 -15.58
CA ARG A 409 4.31 14.24 -15.37
C ARG A 409 4.25 15.20 -14.20
N ILE A 410 3.14 15.90 -13.99
CA ILE A 410 3.01 16.84 -12.88
C ILE A 410 2.76 16.13 -11.55
N GLY A 411 2.04 15.00 -11.56
CA GLY A 411 1.94 14.07 -10.44
C GLY A 411 3.12 13.10 -10.40
N GLU A 412 4.33 13.61 -10.15
CA GLU A 412 5.59 12.84 -10.21
C GLU A 412 5.55 11.51 -9.44
N ASP A 413 4.88 11.47 -8.28
CA ASP A 413 4.71 10.22 -7.51
C ASP A 413 3.86 9.18 -8.26
N TYR A 414 2.79 9.62 -8.91
CA TYR A 414 1.95 8.75 -9.73
C TYR A 414 2.66 8.32 -11.01
N GLY A 415 3.42 9.22 -11.63
CA GLY A 415 4.25 8.93 -12.80
C GLY A 415 5.27 7.81 -12.55
N ARG A 416 5.83 7.73 -11.34
CA ARG A 416 6.75 6.64 -10.94
C ARG A 416 6.13 5.24 -11.05
N TYR A 417 4.88 5.07 -10.64
CA TYR A 417 4.19 3.78 -10.73
C TYR A 417 3.57 3.53 -12.11
N PHE A 418 3.04 4.59 -12.72
CA PHE A 418 2.23 4.50 -13.92
C PHE A 418 3.03 4.53 -15.23
N GLY A 419 4.19 5.17 -15.20
CA GLY A 419 5.03 5.43 -16.38
C GLY A 419 4.71 6.75 -17.06
N TYR A 420 5.63 7.21 -17.92
CA TYR A 420 5.54 8.48 -18.64
C TYR A 420 5.27 8.31 -20.14
N GLU A 421 4.61 7.21 -20.55
CA GLU A 421 4.31 6.95 -21.96
C GLU A 421 3.19 7.86 -22.49
N LYS A 422 3.22 8.17 -23.79
CA LYS A 422 2.23 9.05 -24.45
C LYS A 422 0.90 8.35 -24.73
N GLY A 423 -0.18 9.13 -24.77
CA GLY A 423 -1.53 8.66 -25.12
C GLY A 423 -2.09 7.66 -24.09
N ILE A 424 -2.77 6.61 -24.55
CA ILE A 424 -3.35 5.59 -23.66
C ILE A 424 -2.40 4.44 -23.31
N ASN A 425 -1.13 4.53 -23.70
CA ASN A 425 -0.16 3.44 -23.52
C ASN A 425 -0.03 2.98 -22.06
N ASN A 426 0.05 3.91 -21.10
CA ASN A 426 0.19 3.58 -19.67
C ASN A 426 -0.99 2.76 -19.13
N TYR A 427 -2.19 2.91 -19.71
CA TYR A 427 -3.38 2.15 -19.32
C TYR A 427 -3.43 0.77 -19.98
N VAL A 428 -3.23 0.70 -21.30
CA VAL A 428 -3.36 -0.55 -22.06
C VAL A 428 -2.21 -1.50 -21.73
N LYS A 429 -0.98 -1.00 -21.59
CA LYS A 429 0.19 -1.82 -21.24
C LYS A 429 0.30 -2.12 -19.76
N LEU A 430 -0.61 -1.63 -18.93
CA LEU A 430 -0.53 -1.79 -17.48
C LEU A 430 -0.37 -3.26 -17.03
N PRO A 431 -1.10 -4.25 -17.58
CA PRO A 431 -0.88 -5.65 -17.21
C PRO A 431 0.55 -6.12 -17.48
N TRP A 432 1.13 -5.75 -18.62
CA TRP A 432 2.51 -6.07 -18.97
C TRP A 432 3.51 -5.33 -18.09
N ASN A 433 3.33 -4.03 -17.90
CA ASN A 433 4.22 -3.18 -17.13
C ASN A 433 4.29 -3.61 -15.66
N LEU A 434 3.18 -4.09 -15.09
CA LEU A 434 3.15 -4.65 -13.74
C LEU A 434 3.80 -6.03 -13.63
N THR A 435 3.55 -6.91 -14.62
CA THR A 435 4.18 -8.25 -14.65
C THR A 435 5.70 -8.16 -14.83
N MET A 436 6.17 -7.27 -15.70
CA MET A 436 7.59 -7.07 -15.99
C MET A 436 8.26 -6.02 -15.11
N GLN A 437 7.50 -5.33 -14.26
CA GLN A 437 7.96 -4.23 -13.42
C GLN A 437 8.74 -3.15 -14.18
N SER A 438 8.28 -2.80 -15.39
CA SER A 438 8.99 -1.88 -16.28
C SER A 438 9.07 -0.45 -15.72
N ASN A 439 8.05 -0.03 -14.98
CA ASN A 439 7.98 1.32 -14.40
C ASN A 439 8.59 1.40 -13.00
N GLN A 440 8.21 0.51 -12.09
CA GLN A 440 8.69 0.49 -10.71
C GLN A 440 8.98 -0.95 -10.26
N GLY A 441 10.27 -1.23 -10.04
CA GLY A 441 10.78 -2.52 -9.60
C GLY A 441 10.69 -2.70 -8.09
N GLY A 442 10.37 -3.92 -7.66
CA GLY A 442 10.37 -4.31 -6.25
C GLY A 442 9.26 -5.30 -5.89
N GLU A 443 9.40 -5.95 -4.74
CA GLU A 443 8.42 -6.94 -4.28
C GLU A 443 7.02 -6.33 -4.09
N PHE A 444 6.96 -5.05 -3.70
CA PHE A 444 5.74 -4.30 -3.41
C PHE A 444 4.81 -4.07 -4.62
N THR A 445 5.35 -4.07 -5.84
CA THR A 445 4.58 -3.99 -7.10
C THR A 445 4.44 -5.34 -7.80
N GLY A 446 5.08 -6.39 -7.30
CA GLY A 446 5.16 -7.70 -7.95
C GLY A 446 3.87 -8.51 -7.90
N ILE A 447 3.21 -8.64 -9.06
CA ILE A 447 2.03 -9.50 -9.25
C ILE A 447 2.35 -10.83 -9.96
N SER A 448 3.62 -11.03 -10.32
CA SER A 448 4.14 -12.14 -11.15
C SER A 448 3.54 -12.23 -12.56
N TYR A 449 4.00 -13.21 -13.35
CA TYR A 449 3.43 -13.54 -14.66
C TYR A 449 2.18 -14.42 -14.57
N LEU A 450 1.78 -14.84 -13.36
CA LEU A 450 0.70 -15.79 -13.11
C LEU A 450 -0.62 -15.36 -13.76
N PHE A 451 -1.05 -14.11 -13.56
CA PHE A 451 -2.34 -13.63 -14.06
C PHE A 451 -2.34 -13.45 -15.57
N LEU A 452 -1.28 -12.83 -16.12
CA LEU A 452 -1.14 -12.59 -17.55
C LEU A 452 -1.07 -13.92 -18.32
N ALA A 453 -0.40 -14.94 -17.79
CA ALA A 453 -0.31 -16.24 -18.42
C ALA A 453 -1.57 -17.12 -18.22
N LEU A 454 -2.07 -17.26 -16.99
CA LEU A 454 -3.10 -18.25 -16.68
C LEU A 454 -4.53 -17.81 -17.02
N LEU A 455 -4.88 -16.53 -16.84
CA LEU A 455 -6.27 -16.07 -17.07
C LEU A 455 -6.74 -16.33 -18.52
N PRO A 456 -5.98 -15.94 -19.56
CA PRO A 456 -6.43 -16.13 -20.93
C PRO A 456 -6.51 -17.61 -21.33
N ILE A 457 -5.52 -18.41 -20.90
CA ILE A 457 -5.43 -19.85 -21.21
C ILE A 457 -6.58 -20.62 -20.57
N ILE A 458 -6.91 -20.33 -19.30
CA ILE A 458 -7.91 -21.12 -18.59
C ILE A 458 -9.33 -20.91 -19.13
N PHE A 459 -9.57 -19.81 -19.85
CA PHE A 459 -10.86 -19.54 -20.51
C PHE A 459 -11.18 -20.50 -21.66
N LEU A 460 -10.17 -21.19 -22.22
CA LEU A 460 -10.37 -22.23 -23.23
C LEU A 460 -11.18 -23.42 -22.69
N PHE A 461 -11.15 -23.67 -21.38
CA PHE A 461 -11.84 -24.80 -20.75
C PHE A 461 -13.27 -24.48 -20.32
N LEU A 462 -13.74 -23.25 -20.54
CA LEU A 462 -15.11 -22.88 -20.19
C LEU A 462 -16.13 -23.55 -21.14
N PRO A 463 -17.32 -23.93 -20.65
CA PRO A 463 -18.33 -24.55 -21.50
C PRO A 463 -19.07 -23.52 -22.35
N PHE A 464 -18.70 -23.46 -23.63
CA PHE A 464 -19.35 -22.63 -24.65
C PHE A 464 -20.62 -23.28 -25.22
N LYS A 465 -21.61 -22.46 -25.59
CA LYS A 465 -22.84 -22.88 -26.30
C LYS A 465 -22.50 -23.59 -27.61
N ASN A 466 -21.51 -23.07 -28.34
CA ASN A 466 -20.94 -23.67 -29.54
C ASN A 466 -19.42 -23.81 -29.38
N ARG A 467 -18.86 -24.97 -29.73
CA ARG A 467 -17.42 -25.25 -29.63
C ARG A 467 -16.55 -24.26 -30.41
N TYR A 468 -17.06 -23.69 -31.51
CA TYR A 468 -16.33 -22.70 -32.31
C TYR A 468 -16.12 -21.37 -31.57
N PHE A 469 -16.87 -21.08 -30.50
CA PHE A 469 -16.59 -19.95 -29.62
C PHE A 469 -15.32 -20.15 -28.76
N ALA A 470 -14.64 -21.31 -28.81
CA ALA A 470 -13.29 -21.38 -28.27
C ALA A 470 -12.29 -20.56 -29.13
N PHE A 471 -12.53 -20.40 -30.44
CA PHE A 471 -11.66 -19.64 -31.33
C PHE A 471 -11.62 -18.14 -31.01
N GLY A 472 -12.69 -17.57 -30.46
CA GLY A 472 -12.66 -16.18 -30.00
C GLY A 472 -11.69 -15.96 -28.84
N VAL A 473 -11.53 -16.96 -27.95
CA VAL A 473 -10.52 -16.92 -26.89
C VAL A 473 -9.11 -17.02 -27.47
N LEU A 474 -8.91 -17.90 -28.47
CA LEU A 474 -7.63 -17.99 -29.19
C LEU A 474 -7.27 -16.69 -29.92
N ALA A 475 -8.25 -15.99 -30.48
CA ALA A 475 -8.05 -14.67 -31.10
C ALA A 475 -7.64 -13.60 -30.07
N MET A 476 -8.25 -13.61 -28.88
CA MET A 476 -7.85 -12.72 -27.77
C MET A 476 -6.42 -13.03 -27.30
N LEU A 477 -6.06 -14.30 -27.16
CA LEU A 477 -4.70 -14.75 -26.84
C LEU A 477 -3.67 -14.30 -27.91
N LEU A 478 -4.00 -14.45 -29.19
CA LEU A 478 -3.13 -13.99 -30.27
C LEU A 478 -2.95 -12.48 -30.24
N LEU A 479 -4.03 -11.72 -29.99
CA LEU A 479 -3.96 -10.27 -29.85
C LEU A 479 -3.07 -9.87 -28.67
N GLU A 480 -3.20 -10.54 -27.53
CA GLU A 480 -2.34 -10.31 -26.36
C GLU A 480 -0.86 -10.56 -26.67
N LEU A 481 -0.53 -11.66 -27.37
CA LEU A 481 0.83 -11.96 -27.82
C LEU A 481 1.37 -10.89 -28.80
N LEU A 482 0.53 -10.41 -29.72
CA LEU A 482 0.90 -9.35 -30.67
C LEU A 482 1.13 -8.00 -29.97
N ILE A 483 0.34 -7.68 -28.95
CA ILE A 483 0.48 -6.41 -28.23
C ILE A 483 1.72 -6.44 -27.32
N TYR A 484 1.94 -7.53 -26.58
CA TYR A 484 2.94 -7.53 -25.50
C TYR A 484 4.24 -8.28 -25.80
N VAL A 485 4.16 -9.42 -26.51
CA VAL A 485 5.29 -10.36 -26.61
C VAL A 485 6.10 -10.15 -27.88
N ILE A 486 5.44 -9.98 -29.04
CA ILE A 486 6.13 -9.88 -30.34
C ILE A 486 6.71 -8.46 -30.52
N PRO A 487 8.05 -8.28 -30.57
CA PRO A 487 8.66 -6.94 -30.53
C PRO A 487 8.22 -6.01 -31.66
N SER A 488 8.18 -6.50 -32.90
CA SER A 488 7.80 -5.71 -34.07
C SER A 488 6.35 -5.20 -33.98
N SER A 489 5.43 -6.08 -33.57
CA SER A 489 4.01 -5.74 -33.37
C SER A 489 3.82 -4.79 -32.19
N ARG A 490 4.57 -4.98 -31.10
CA ARG A 490 4.53 -4.08 -29.93
C ARG A 490 4.90 -2.64 -30.28
N ILE A 491 5.86 -2.41 -31.18
CA ILE A 491 6.22 -1.06 -31.65
C ILE A 491 5.03 -0.42 -32.37
N PHE A 492 4.38 -1.15 -33.28
CA PHE A 492 3.18 -0.68 -33.99
C PHE A 492 2.04 -0.31 -33.02
N PHE A 493 1.70 -1.21 -32.07
CA PHE A 493 0.65 -0.93 -31.09
C PHE A 493 1.01 0.24 -30.16
N THR A 494 2.27 0.38 -29.78
CA THR A 494 2.75 1.53 -28.99
C THR A 494 2.51 2.85 -29.71
N TYR A 495 2.86 2.89 -31.01
CA TYR A 495 2.58 4.06 -31.85
C TYR A 495 1.08 4.30 -31.99
N LEU A 496 0.29 3.27 -32.29
CA LEU A 496 -1.17 3.38 -32.40
C LEU A 496 -1.80 3.95 -31.12
N PHE A 497 -1.45 3.42 -29.95
CA PHE A 497 -1.99 3.87 -28.66
C PHE A 497 -1.53 5.28 -28.26
N SER A 498 -0.39 5.75 -28.79
CA SER A 498 0.08 7.12 -28.55
C SER A 498 -0.78 8.19 -29.24
N GLN A 499 -1.56 7.81 -30.25
CA GLN A 499 -2.42 8.75 -31.00
C GLN A 499 -3.72 9.09 -30.28
N PHE A 500 -4.08 8.34 -29.23
CA PHE A 500 -5.32 8.57 -28.47
C PHE A 500 -5.04 9.37 -27.20
N SER A 501 -5.51 10.61 -27.16
CA SER A 501 -5.47 11.47 -25.97
C SER A 501 -6.67 11.24 -25.05
N LEU A 502 -6.53 11.65 -23.79
CA LEU A 502 -7.63 11.68 -22.83
C LEU A 502 -8.47 12.97 -23.04
N PRO A 503 -9.78 12.95 -22.74
CA PRO A 503 -10.57 11.85 -22.18
C PRO A 503 -11.07 10.83 -23.23
N GLY A 504 -10.96 11.11 -24.53
CA GLY A 504 -11.47 10.21 -25.60
C GLY A 504 -10.91 8.80 -25.55
N GLY A 505 -9.64 8.66 -25.17
CA GLY A 505 -8.96 7.38 -24.96
C GLY A 505 -9.63 6.47 -23.92
N TYR A 506 -10.40 7.01 -22.96
CA TYR A 506 -11.13 6.19 -21.99
C TYR A 506 -12.18 5.29 -22.63
N SER A 507 -12.74 5.66 -23.78
CA SER A 507 -13.68 4.79 -24.52
C SER A 507 -12.98 3.53 -25.05
N ILE A 508 -11.72 3.63 -25.46
CA ILE A 508 -10.92 2.47 -25.90
C ILE A 508 -10.58 1.60 -24.70
N ILE A 509 -10.14 2.21 -23.59
CA ILE A 509 -9.85 1.49 -22.35
C ILE A 509 -11.10 0.73 -21.87
N LEU A 510 -12.27 1.38 -21.88
CA LEU A 510 -13.54 0.73 -21.54
C LEU A 510 -13.87 -0.44 -22.46
N ALA A 511 -13.61 -0.31 -23.77
CA ALA A 511 -13.84 -1.37 -24.75
C ALA A 511 -12.98 -2.62 -24.47
N VAL A 512 -11.74 -2.46 -23.98
CA VAL A 512 -10.87 -3.58 -23.57
C VAL A 512 -11.53 -4.45 -22.50
N PHE A 513 -12.36 -3.87 -21.62
CA PHE A 513 -13.10 -4.61 -20.60
C PHE A 513 -14.49 -5.08 -21.05
N LEU A 514 -15.21 -4.26 -21.82
CA LEU A 514 -16.59 -4.55 -22.24
C LEU A 514 -16.67 -5.60 -23.35
N VAL A 515 -15.75 -5.61 -24.32
CA VAL A 515 -15.80 -6.56 -25.43
C VAL A 515 -15.65 -8.01 -24.96
N PRO A 516 -14.63 -8.36 -24.13
CA PRO A 516 -14.56 -9.70 -23.54
C PRO A 516 -15.77 -10.04 -22.65
N LEU A 517 -16.26 -9.08 -21.88
CA LEU A 517 -17.45 -9.27 -21.04
C LEU A 517 -18.68 -9.67 -21.88
N ILE A 518 -19.01 -8.90 -22.92
CA ILE A 518 -20.13 -9.18 -23.82
C ILE A 518 -19.93 -10.54 -24.49
N TYR A 519 -18.72 -10.82 -24.95
CA TYR A 519 -18.37 -12.09 -25.58
C TYR A 519 -18.72 -13.29 -24.69
N PHE A 520 -18.22 -13.34 -23.45
CA PHE A 520 -18.46 -14.46 -22.54
C PHE A 520 -19.92 -14.53 -22.07
N VAL A 521 -20.60 -13.39 -21.88
CA VAL A 521 -22.02 -13.37 -21.51
C VAL A 521 -22.88 -14.03 -22.59
N LEU A 522 -22.58 -13.77 -23.87
CA LEU A 522 -23.34 -14.30 -25.01
C LEU A 522 -23.00 -15.76 -25.32
N THR A 523 -21.73 -16.14 -25.25
CA THR A 523 -21.23 -17.41 -25.78
C THR A 523 -21.23 -18.57 -24.78
N LEU A 524 -21.19 -18.32 -23.47
CA LEU A 524 -21.14 -19.38 -22.45
C LEU A 524 -22.51 -20.02 -22.18
N LYS A 525 -22.52 -21.35 -21.95
CA LYS A 525 -23.73 -22.10 -21.58
C LYS A 525 -24.34 -21.58 -20.26
N ASP A 526 -25.65 -21.72 -20.11
CA ASP A 526 -26.35 -21.29 -18.88
C ASP A 526 -26.33 -22.41 -17.83
N THR A 527 -25.19 -22.53 -17.15
CA THR A 527 -25.01 -23.40 -15.98
C THR A 527 -24.79 -22.56 -14.73
N THR A 528 -25.01 -23.11 -13.53
CA THR A 528 -24.80 -22.40 -12.26
C THR A 528 -23.37 -21.82 -12.15
N LYS A 529 -22.37 -22.59 -12.58
CA LYS A 529 -20.96 -22.17 -12.54
C LYS A 529 -20.60 -21.14 -13.60
N ASN A 530 -21.15 -21.23 -14.80
CA ASN A 530 -21.02 -20.16 -15.80
C ASN A 530 -21.78 -18.89 -15.37
N THR A 531 -22.87 -19.02 -14.62
CA THR A 531 -23.57 -17.85 -14.05
C THR A 531 -22.69 -17.16 -13.02
N LEU A 532 -22.05 -17.94 -12.13
CA LEU A 532 -21.02 -17.44 -11.23
C LEU A 532 -19.87 -16.75 -11.99
N PHE A 533 -19.37 -17.37 -13.06
CA PHE A 533 -18.34 -16.78 -13.92
C PHE A 533 -18.79 -15.44 -14.53
N LYS A 534 -19.99 -15.38 -15.13
CA LYS A 534 -20.53 -14.15 -15.73
C LYS A 534 -20.68 -13.02 -14.70
N MET A 535 -21.20 -13.32 -13.51
CA MET A 535 -21.32 -12.32 -12.42
C MET A 535 -19.95 -11.82 -11.98
N ASN A 536 -18.99 -12.73 -11.79
CA ASN A 536 -17.64 -12.39 -11.41
C ASN A 536 -16.90 -11.59 -12.50
N LEU A 537 -17.17 -11.87 -13.78
CA LEU A 537 -16.63 -11.11 -14.89
C LEU A 537 -17.22 -9.70 -14.95
N VAL A 538 -18.52 -9.52 -14.66
CA VAL A 538 -19.13 -8.18 -14.53
C VAL A 538 -18.46 -7.39 -13.43
N PHE A 539 -18.29 -8.00 -12.24
CA PHE A 539 -17.57 -7.37 -11.14
C PHE A 539 -16.16 -6.99 -11.57
N ALA A 540 -15.39 -7.94 -12.09
CA ALA A 540 -13.99 -7.75 -12.48
C ALA A 540 -13.84 -6.68 -13.56
N SER A 541 -14.64 -6.73 -14.62
CA SER A 541 -14.58 -5.75 -15.71
C SER A 541 -14.83 -4.33 -15.20
N PHE A 542 -15.82 -4.12 -14.34
CA PHE A 542 -16.12 -2.78 -13.85
C PHE A 542 -15.13 -2.32 -12.78
N TYR A 543 -14.82 -3.16 -11.80
CA TYR A 543 -13.86 -2.85 -10.74
C TYR A 543 -12.46 -2.56 -11.30
N THR A 544 -11.95 -3.43 -12.17
CA THR A 544 -10.62 -3.28 -12.76
C THR A 544 -10.58 -2.11 -13.74
N PHE A 545 -11.66 -1.83 -14.49
CA PHE A 545 -11.74 -0.62 -15.30
C PHE A 545 -11.57 0.64 -14.46
N LEU A 546 -12.34 0.77 -13.38
CA LEU A 546 -12.25 1.93 -12.49
C LEU A 546 -10.85 2.04 -11.88
N TRP A 547 -10.28 0.94 -11.38
CA TRP A 547 -8.91 0.92 -10.87
C TRP A 547 -7.89 1.34 -11.94
N THR A 548 -8.00 0.85 -13.17
CA THR A 548 -7.09 1.19 -14.27
C THR A 548 -7.08 2.70 -14.54
N ILE A 549 -8.24 3.36 -14.50
CA ILE A 549 -8.31 4.81 -14.78
C ILE A 549 -7.98 5.69 -13.57
N SER A 550 -8.07 5.17 -12.34
CA SER A 550 -8.02 5.97 -11.10
C SER A 550 -6.78 5.75 -10.23
N ALA A 551 -6.10 4.60 -10.37
CA ALA A 551 -5.11 4.14 -9.39
C ALA A 551 -3.65 4.25 -9.83
N PHE A 552 -3.36 4.75 -11.03
CA PHE A 552 -2.00 4.95 -11.55
C PHE A 552 -1.10 3.71 -11.45
N GLY A 553 -1.67 2.53 -11.64
CA GLY A 553 -0.91 1.26 -11.55
C GLY A 553 -0.55 0.83 -10.13
N ILE A 554 -0.98 1.54 -9.10
CA ILE A 554 -0.75 1.14 -7.71
C ILE A 554 -1.58 -0.11 -7.41
N VAL A 555 -0.90 -1.26 -7.34
CA VAL A 555 -1.50 -2.60 -7.34
C VAL A 555 -2.38 -2.90 -6.13
N TRP A 556 -2.11 -2.28 -4.97
CA TRP A 556 -2.85 -2.51 -3.73
C TRP A 556 -4.13 -1.67 -3.63
N TYR A 557 -4.27 -0.57 -4.38
CA TYR A 557 -5.55 0.15 -4.46
C TYR A 557 -6.65 -0.71 -5.12
N GLY A 558 -6.24 -1.70 -5.91
CA GLY A 558 -7.09 -2.66 -6.58
C GLY A 558 -7.14 -4.04 -5.92
N ILE A 559 -6.70 -4.22 -4.66
CA ILE A 559 -6.44 -5.55 -4.07
C ILE A 559 -7.58 -6.58 -4.26
N THR A 560 -8.84 -6.14 -4.27
CA THR A 560 -10.01 -7.01 -4.49
C THR A 560 -10.07 -7.63 -5.88
N MET A 561 -9.42 -7.05 -6.91
CA MET A 561 -9.40 -7.61 -8.26
C MET A 561 -8.74 -8.99 -8.30
N TYR A 562 -7.74 -9.23 -7.45
CA TYR A 562 -7.03 -10.52 -7.41
C TYR A 562 -7.93 -11.67 -6.97
N PHE A 563 -8.90 -11.43 -6.06
CA PHE A 563 -9.91 -12.44 -5.74
C PHE A 563 -10.71 -12.83 -6.98
N ASN A 564 -11.15 -11.83 -7.77
CA ASN A 564 -11.95 -12.07 -8.95
C ASN A 564 -11.15 -12.81 -10.03
N PHE A 565 -9.87 -12.47 -10.20
CA PHE A 565 -8.95 -13.18 -11.11
C PHE A 565 -8.73 -14.62 -10.66
N LEU A 566 -8.44 -14.84 -9.37
CA LEU A 566 -8.27 -16.16 -8.80
C LEU A 566 -9.56 -17.00 -8.90
N LEU A 567 -10.73 -16.41 -8.69
CA LEU A 567 -12.01 -17.12 -8.83
C LEU A 567 -12.26 -17.53 -10.29
N MET A 568 -11.91 -16.69 -11.27
CA MET A 568 -11.96 -17.05 -12.69
C MET A 568 -11.03 -18.22 -13.02
N ILE A 569 -9.80 -18.18 -12.50
CA ILE A 569 -8.84 -19.29 -12.62
C ILE A 569 -9.42 -20.56 -11.98
N ALA A 570 -10.00 -20.45 -10.77
CA ALA A 570 -10.62 -21.58 -10.07
C ALA A 570 -11.76 -22.21 -10.87
N ILE A 571 -12.63 -21.41 -11.50
CA ILE A 571 -13.74 -21.92 -12.31
C ILE A 571 -13.22 -22.61 -13.57
N GLY A 572 -12.23 -22.05 -14.25
CA GLY A 572 -11.62 -22.68 -15.42
C GLY A 572 -10.89 -23.98 -15.06
N LEU A 573 -10.09 -23.98 -14.00
CA LEU A 573 -9.46 -25.19 -13.44
C LEU A 573 -10.48 -26.23 -13.00
N TYR A 574 -11.63 -25.79 -12.48
CA TYR A 574 -12.71 -26.70 -12.12
C TYR A 574 -13.21 -27.45 -13.36
N TYR A 575 -13.43 -26.77 -14.48
CA TYR A 575 -13.86 -27.46 -15.70
C TYR A 575 -12.79 -28.38 -16.29
N LEU A 576 -11.51 -27.99 -16.19
CA LEU A 576 -10.37 -28.82 -16.60
C LEU A 576 -10.23 -30.08 -15.73
N SER A 577 -10.45 -29.96 -14.41
CA SER A 577 -10.12 -30.99 -13.42
C SER A 577 -11.30 -31.85 -12.98
N CYS A 578 -12.53 -31.43 -13.25
CA CYS A 578 -13.72 -32.09 -12.75
C CYS A 578 -14.17 -33.25 -13.63
N TYR A 579 -14.23 -34.45 -13.07
CA TYR A 579 -14.69 -35.67 -13.74
C TYR A 579 -16.01 -36.19 -13.16
N LYS A 580 -16.75 -36.94 -13.97
CA LYS A 580 -17.90 -37.74 -13.54
C LYS A 580 -17.59 -39.22 -13.72
N GLU A 581 -18.26 -40.08 -12.96
CA GLU A 581 -18.20 -41.53 -13.17
C GLU A 581 -18.71 -41.94 -14.55
N THR A 582 -19.68 -41.19 -15.09
CA THR A 582 -20.26 -41.37 -16.43
C THR A 582 -19.38 -40.86 -17.58
N ASP A 583 -18.28 -40.16 -17.30
CA ASP A 583 -17.37 -39.67 -18.35
C ASP A 583 -16.64 -40.87 -18.99
N SER A 584 -16.33 -40.79 -20.28
CA SER A 584 -15.55 -41.84 -20.96
C SER A 584 -14.12 -41.91 -20.41
N GLU A 585 -13.46 -43.07 -20.50
CA GLU A 585 -12.06 -43.21 -20.04
C GLU A 585 -11.12 -42.22 -20.72
N LYS A 586 -11.32 -41.96 -22.03
CA LYS A 586 -10.56 -40.94 -22.76
C LYS A 586 -10.76 -39.53 -22.19
N GLU A 587 -11.98 -39.15 -21.83
CA GLU A 587 -12.26 -37.85 -21.21
C GLU A 587 -11.63 -37.73 -19.82
N LYS A 588 -11.71 -38.79 -19.00
CA LYS A 588 -11.05 -38.85 -17.69
C LYS A 588 -9.54 -38.67 -17.83
N GLN A 589 -8.91 -39.37 -18.78
CA GLN A 589 -7.46 -39.25 -19.06
C GLN A 589 -7.06 -37.84 -19.50
N VAL A 590 -7.82 -37.21 -20.42
CA VAL A 590 -7.54 -35.84 -20.87
C VAL A 590 -7.63 -34.83 -19.72
N LYS A 591 -8.65 -34.95 -18.87
CA LYS A 591 -8.83 -34.08 -17.69
C LYS A 591 -7.74 -34.28 -16.65
N MET A 592 -7.33 -35.53 -16.42
CA MET A 592 -6.23 -35.87 -15.52
C MET A 592 -4.91 -35.27 -16.04
N PHE A 593 -4.56 -35.51 -17.30
CA PHE A 593 -3.33 -34.97 -17.91
C PHE A 593 -3.32 -33.44 -17.93
N GLY A 594 -4.44 -32.81 -18.30
CA GLY A 594 -4.59 -31.35 -18.22
C GLY A 594 -4.43 -30.80 -16.81
N SER A 595 -4.95 -31.51 -15.80
CA SER A 595 -4.76 -31.15 -14.38
C SER A 595 -3.30 -31.26 -13.94
N ILE A 596 -2.58 -32.30 -14.39
CA ILE A 596 -1.15 -32.48 -14.11
C ILE A 596 -0.34 -31.33 -14.72
N ILE A 597 -0.55 -31.00 -16.00
CA ILE A 597 0.16 -29.88 -16.65
C ILE A 597 -0.11 -28.57 -15.92
N ALA A 598 -1.37 -28.26 -15.64
CA ALA A 598 -1.73 -27.03 -14.94
C ALA A 598 -1.08 -26.94 -13.56
N PHE A 599 -1.04 -28.06 -12.82
CA PHE A 599 -0.38 -28.10 -11.52
C PHE A 599 1.15 -28.01 -11.63
N LEU A 600 1.78 -28.65 -12.62
CA LEU A 600 3.21 -28.55 -12.87
C LEU A 600 3.66 -27.11 -13.17
N ILE A 601 2.89 -26.36 -13.97
CA ILE A 601 3.18 -24.93 -14.23
C ILE A 601 3.22 -24.13 -12.91
N ILE A 602 2.29 -24.41 -12.00
CA ILE A 602 2.22 -23.75 -10.68
C ILE A 602 3.37 -24.19 -9.78
N VAL A 603 3.72 -25.48 -9.79
CA VAL A 603 4.87 -26.01 -9.04
C VAL A 603 6.17 -25.37 -9.52
N ILE A 604 6.39 -25.26 -10.83
CA ILE A 604 7.56 -24.59 -11.41
C ILE A 604 7.62 -23.13 -10.96
N TYR A 605 6.48 -22.41 -10.97
CA TYR A 605 6.41 -21.05 -10.43
C TYR A 605 6.80 -20.99 -8.94
N ILE A 606 6.30 -21.91 -8.12
CA ILE A 606 6.62 -21.96 -6.68
C ILE A 606 8.11 -22.20 -6.44
N PHE A 607 8.73 -23.12 -7.18
CA PHE A 607 10.17 -23.39 -7.04
C PHE A 607 11.06 -22.25 -7.54
N ASN A 608 10.67 -21.57 -8.63
CA ASN A 608 11.48 -20.49 -9.20
C ASN A 608 11.26 -19.13 -8.53
N SER A 609 10.13 -18.94 -7.82
CA SER A 609 9.77 -17.65 -7.23
C SER A 609 9.58 -17.76 -5.72
N VAL A 610 8.61 -18.55 -5.28
CA VAL A 610 8.14 -18.56 -3.89
C VAL A 610 9.20 -19.04 -2.91
N PHE A 611 9.84 -20.18 -3.16
CA PHE A 611 10.87 -20.71 -2.25
C PHE A 611 12.10 -19.79 -2.15
N PRO A 612 12.76 -19.38 -3.27
CA PRO A 612 13.91 -18.47 -3.21
C PRO A 612 13.60 -17.18 -2.45
N HIS A 613 12.43 -16.59 -2.73
CA HIS A 613 12.00 -15.37 -2.08
C HIS A 613 11.73 -15.56 -0.58
N SER A 614 11.10 -16.66 -0.18
CA SER A 614 10.85 -16.98 1.23
C SER A 614 12.16 -17.17 2.00
N PHE A 615 13.13 -17.88 1.42
CA PHE A 615 14.46 -18.03 2.04
C PHE A 615 15.22 -16.70 2.12
N ASN A 616 15.15 -15.86 1.09
CA ASN A 616 15.75 -14.52 1.13
C ASN A 616 15.09 -13.64 2.21
N ASN A 617 13.78 -13.74 2.39
CA ASN A 617 13.07 -13.05 3.46
C ASN A 617 13.50 -13.55 4.84
N LEU A 618 13.64 -14.86 5.05
CA LEU A 618 14.16 -15.39 6.32
C LEU A 618 15.61 -14.95 6.58
N LYS A 619 16.46 -14.95 5.56
CA LYS A 619 17.85 -14.47 5.68
C LYS A 619 17.93 -12.97 6.00
N SER A 620 17.00 -12.19 5.47
CA SER A 620 16.91 -10.74 5.73
C SER A 620 16.05 -10.39 6.95
N ALA A 621 15.45 -11.40 7.61
CA ALA A 621 14.71 -11.21 8.85
C ALA A 621 15.71 -10.99 9.99
N SER A 622 16.25 -9.77 10.09
CA SER A 622 17.19 -9.28 11.11
C SER A 622 16.64 -9.40 12.54
N TYR A 623 17.34 -8.81 13.51
CA TYR A 623 16.89 -8.68 14.91
C TYR A 623 16.91 -9.97 15.72
N LYS A 624 17.96 -10.79 15.60
CA LYS A 624 18.07 -12.11 16.25
C LYS A 624 17.97 -12.00 17.78
N GLU A 625 18.74 -11.10 18.38
CA GLU A 625 18.79 -10.89 19.82
C GLU A 625 17.42 -10.44 20.36
N TYR A 626 16.73 -9.55 19.64
CA TYR A 626 15.35 -9.17 19.97
C TYR A 626 14.38 -10.36 19.89
N LYS A 627 14.47 -11.19 18.83
CA LYS A 627 13.62 -12.37 18.65
C LYS A 627 13.82 -13.44 19.72
N LEU A 628 15.02 -13.54 20.28
CA LEU A 628 15.34 -14.44 21.40
C LEU A 628 14.88 -13.88 22.75
N GLY A 629 14.46 -12.61 22.80
CA GLY A 629 14.06 -11.92 24.02
C GLY A 629 15.23 -11.30 24.79
N ASP A 630 16.42 -11.23 24.17
CA ASP A 630 17.63 -10.68 24.81
C ASP A 630 17.61 -9.14 24.86
N LEU A 631 16.83 -8.49 24.00
CA LEU A 631 16.74 -7.03 23.90
C LEU A 631 15.30 -6.54 24.09
N THR A 632 15.14 -5.40 24.77
CA THR A 632 13.87 -4.67 24.77
C THR A 632 13.65 -3.94 23.44
N THR A 633 12.43 -3.50 23.17
CA THR A 633 12.11 -2.69 21.98
C THR A 633 12.92 -1.39 21.92
N ALA A 634 13.04 -0.70 23.07
CA ALA A 634 13.78 0.55 23.15
C ALA A 634 15.27 0.30 22.89
N GLU A 635 15.86 -0.69 23.55
CA GLU A 635 17.26 -1.06 23.37
C GLU A 635 17.58 -1.47 21.93
N ALA A 636 16.73 -2.30 21.33
CA ALA A 636 16.92 -2.73 19.94
C ALA A 636 16.92 -1.54 18.96
N SER A 637 16.09 -0.52 19.19
CA SER A 637 16.04 0.68 18.33
C SER A 637 17.40 1.39 18.24
N TYR A 638 18.09 1.54 19.36
CA TYR A 638 19.39 2.22 19.41
C TYR A 638 20.58 1.29 19.18
N LEU A 639 20.46 -0.01 19.41
CA LEU A 639 21.55 -0.96 19.13
C LEU A 639 21.67 -1.30 17.64
N TYR A 640 20.55 -1.48 16.95
CA TYR A 640 20.56 -1.75 15.51
C TYR A 640 20.71 -0.48 14.68
N HIS A 641 20.37 0.68 15.26
CA HIS A 641 20.60 2.01 14.65
C HIS A 641 21.22 2.99 15.65
N PRO A 642 22.51 2.85 16.01
CA PRO A 642 23.20 3.75 16.94
C PRO A 642 23.13 5.23 16.53
N GLU A 643 23.08 5.49 15.22
CA GLU A 643 22.92 6.82 14.64
C GLU A 643 21.62 7.54 15.06
N TYR A 644 20.60 6.82 15.53
CA TYR A 644 19.31 7.40 15.87
C TYR A 644 19.36 8.11 17.22
N LEU A 645 20.27 7.69 18.11
CA LEU A 645 20.37 8.22 19.46
C LEU A 645 20.61 9.74 19.50
N PRO A 646 21.66 10.30 18.86
CA PRO A 646 21.89 11.75 18.90
C PRO A 646 20.75 12.53 18.21
N ILE A 647 20.20 12.02 17.11
CA ILE A 647 19.11 12.65 16.36
C ILE A 647 17.83 12.70 17.19
N LEU A 648 17.41 11.57 17.77
CA LEU A 648 16.18 11.50 18.57
C LEU A 648 16.32 12.22 19.90
N PHE A 649 17.50 12.23 20.51
CA PHE A 649 17.74 13.05 21.69
C PHE A 649 17.57 14.55 21.38
N GLU A 650 18.12 15.01 20.25
CA GLU A 650 17.94 16.39 19.79
C GLU A 650 16.46 16.72 19.52
N LEU A 651 15.78 15.83 18.79
CA LEU A 651 14.41 16.06 18.32
C LEU A 651 13.33 15.84 19.39
N ASN A 652 13.52 14.95 20.37
CA ASN A 652 12.49 14.62 21.37
C ASN A 652 12.70 15.33 22.71
N ILE A 653 13.95 15.67 23.09
CA ILE A 653 14.25 16.29 24.38
C ILE A 653 14.57 17.77 24.21
N ALA A 654 13.83 18.62 24.94
CA ALA A 654 14.01 20.07 24.93
C ALA A 654 15.43 20.44 25.39
N GLU A 655 16.07 21.33 24.64
CA GLU A 655 17.48 21.70 24.80
C GLU A 655 17.84 22.15 26.22
N ASP A 656 17.00 23.00 26.82
CA ASP A 656 17.15 23.52 28.17
C ASP A 656 16.90 22.48 29.27
N LYS A 657 16.37 21.31 28.92
CA LYS A 657 16.00 20.23 29.86
C LYS A 657 16.86 18.98 29.74
N ARG A 658 17.82 18.93 28.83
CA ARG A 658 18.63 17.72 28.55
C ARG A 658 19.41 17.22 29.76
N LYS A 659 20.06 18.13 30.50
CA LYS A 659 20.80 17.77 31.72
C LYS A 659 19.88 17.23 32.80
N ASP A 660 18.75 17.91 33.04
CA ASP A 660 17.74 17.48 34.01
C ASP A 660 17.14 16.12 33.62
N PHE A 661 16.89 15.90 32.33
CA PHE A 661 16.45 14.62 31.79
C PHE A 661 17.46 13.53 32.12
N ILE A 662 18.73 13.67 31.73
CA ILE A 662 19.77 12.66 31.99
C ILE A 662 19.84 12.34 33.49
N LYS A 663 19.94 13.36 34.33
CA LYS A 663 20.02 13.21 35.79
C LYS A 663 18.80 12.47 36.37
N SER A 664 17.60 12.69 35.82
CA SER A 664 16.39 12.02 36.26
C SER A 664 16.34 10.52 35.91
N LYS A 665 17.15 10.05 34.95
CA LYS A 665 17.18 8.66 34.48
C LYS A 665 18.31 7.83 35.09
N LEU A 666 19.34 8.48 35.63
CA LEU A 666 20.45 7.79 36.29
C LEU A 666 20.06 7.31 37.69
N LYS A 667 20.44 6.08 38.03
CA LYS A 667 20.33 5.57 39.40
C LYS A 667 21.44 6.16 40.30
N PRO A 668 21.24 6.24 41.63
CA PRO A 668 22.24 6.84 42.53
C PRO A 668 23.62 6.15 42.49
N SER A 669 23.65 4.82 42.37
CA SER A 669 24.88 4.03 42.33
C SER A 669 25.75 4.31 41.10
N THR A 670 25.14 4.58 39.93
CA THR A 670 25.87 4.95 38.71
C THR A 670 26.52 6.32 38.83
N ILE A 671 25.85 7.28 39.46
CA ILE A 671 26.39 8.62 39.73
C ILE A 671 27.60 8.54 40.68
N ILE A 672 27.50 7.70 41.72
CA ILE A 672 28.59 7.50 42.69
C ILE A 672 29.77 6.76 42.05
N GLY A 673 29.50 5.79 41.16
CA GLY A 673 30.51 4.98 40.50
C GLY A 673 31.35 5.70 39.44
N VAL A 674 30.79 6.75 38.81
CA VAL A 674 31.48 7.57 37.80
C VAL A 674 31.17 9.04 38.04
N LYS A 675 32.12 9.77 38.64
CA LYS A 675 31.95 11.20 38.96
C LYS A 675 31.82 12.04 37.69
N GLY A 676 30.76 12.85 37.60
CA GLY A 676 30.49 13.73 36.44
C GLY A 676 29.87 12.99 35.25
N ILE A 677 29.33 11.78 35.46
CA ILE A 677 28.69 10.98 34.41
C ILE A 677 27.54 11.73 33.70
N GLU A 678 26.87 12.62 34.41
CA GLU A 678 25.76 13.44 33.92
C GLU A 678 26.17 14.55 32.93
N ASP A 679 27.46 14.87 32.84
CA ASP A 679 27.98 15.92 31.94
C ASP A 679 28.48 15.38 30.59
N PHE A 680 28.55 14.06 30.41
CA PHE A 680 28.87 13.47 29.12
C PHE A 680 27.75 13.69 28.10
N ASP A 681 28.14 13.80 26.82
CA ASP A 681 27.17 13.74 25.74
C ASP A 681 26.44 12.39 25.74
N ILE A 682 25.24 12.38 25.14
CA ILE A 682 24.36 11.21 25.20
C ILE A 682 24.97 9.94 24.59
N VAL A 683 25.83 10.08 23.57
CA VAL A 683 26.46 8.95 22.90
C VAL A 683 27.52 8.35 23.82
N THR A 684 28.40 9.18 24.36
CA THR A 684 29.45 8.75 25.29
C THR A 684 28.85 8.17 26.58
N LEU A 685 27.83 8.83 27.14
CA LEU A 685 27.12 8.36 28.33
C LEU A 685 26.56 6.95 28.15
N THR A 686 25.83 6.71 27.06
CA THR A 686 25.21 5.40 26.80
C THR A 686 26.25 4.32 26.52
N GLN A 687 27.38 4.66 25.89
CA GLN A 687 28.52 3.74 25.74
C GLN A 687 29.12 3.34 27.10
N ILE A 688 29.34 4.31 28.00
CA ILE A 688 29.84 4.05 29.36
C ILE A 688 28.86 3.15 30.12
N LEU A 689 27.57 3.50 30.14
CA LEU A 689 26.54 2.72 30.82
C LEU A 689 26.46 1.28 30.32
N ARG A 690 26.63 1.08 29.00
CA ARG A 690 26.67 -0.26 28.40
C ARG A 690 27.92 -1.05 28.77
N GLN A 691 29.07 -0.40 28.90
CA GLN A 691 30.28 -1.06 29.40
C GLN A 691 30.10 -1.47 30.87
N LEU A 692 29.54 -0.58 31.69
CA LEU A 692 29.25 -0.85 33.10
C LEU A 692 28.22 -1.97 33.27
N SER A 693 27.20 -2.05 32.42
CA SER A 693 26.17 -3.10 32.48
C SER A 693 26.71 -4.51 32.24
N ASN A 694 27.97 -4.66 31.79
CA ASN A 694 28.61 -5.96 31.56
C ASN A 694 29.50 -6.41 32.73
N LEU A 695 29.64 -5.62 33.81
CA LEU A 695 30.63 -5.85 34.87
C LEU A 695 30.23 -6.89 35.93
N LYS A 696 29.05 -7.52 35.86
CA LYS A 696 28.57 -8.60 36.77
C LYS A 696 28.65 -8.25 38.28
N ASN A 697 28.41 -6.99 38.64
CA ASN A 697 28.33 -6.50 40.02
C ASN A 697 27.02 -5.73 40.26
N GLU A 698 26.78 -5.19 41.47
CA GLU A 698 25.55 -4.42 41.76
C GLU A 698 25.39 -3.20 40.84
N LEU A 699 26.50 -2.53 40.50
CA LEU A 699 26.54 -1.41 39.53
C LEU A 699 26.03 -1.82 38.14
N SER A 700 26.19 -3.09 37.76
CA SER A 700 25.77 -3.66 36.46
C SER A 700 24.27 -3.50 36.23
N ASN A 701 23.44 -3.84 37.23
CA ASN A 701 21.99 -3.80 37.11
C ASN A 701 21.46 -2.35 37.05
N ASP A 702 22.04 -1.48 37.87
CA ASP A 702 21.64 -0.07 37.90
C ASP A 702 22.09 0.69 36.65
N ALA A 703 23.25 0.34 36.08
CA ALA A 703 23.70 0.86 34.79
C ALA A 703 22.79 0.40 33.65
N TYR A 704 22.41 -0.89 33.63
CA TYR A 704 21.45 -1.41 32.66
C TYR A 704 20.08 -0.72 32.80
N SER A 705 19.55 -0.60 34.03
CA SER A 705 18.29 0.08 34.27
C SER A 705 18.33 1.56 33.86
N SER A 706 19.43 2.26 34.17
CA SER A 706 19.62 3.66 33.74
C SER A 706 19.62 3.78 32.21
N LEU A 707 20.29 2.86 31.52
CA LEU A 707 20.36 2.81 30.06
C LEU A 707 18.96 2.60 29.44
N GLN A 708 18.16 1.67 29.98
CA GLN A 708 16.79 1.44 29.54
C GLN A 708 15.87 2.64 29.80
N ASP A 709 16.03 3.29 30.97
CA ASP A 709 15.26 4.48 31.35
C ASP A 709 15.59 5.69 30.44
N ILE A 710 16.84 5.81 30.00
CA ILE A 710 17.27 6.80 29.00
C ILE A 710 16.63 6.48 27.63
N TYR A 711 16.82 5.26 27.11
CA TYR A 711 16.31 4.89 25.79
C TYR A 711 14.79 5.02 25.69
N SER A 712 14.05 4.50 26.68
CA SER A 712 12.59 4.62 26.73
C SER A 712 12.15 6.08 26.94
N GLY A 713 12.88 6.85 27.75
CA GLY A 713 12.59 8.26 27.98
C GLY A 713 12.83 9.17 26.77
N ILE A 714 13.76 8.82 25.88
CA ILE A 714 13.99 9.55 24.62
C ILE A 714 12.89 9.23 23.61
N SER A 715 12.49 7.97 23.50
CA SER A 715 11.41 7.57 22.58
C SER A 715 10.06 8.17 23.02
N ASN A 716 9.76 8.08 24.32
CA ASN A 716 8.49 8.49 24.91
C ASN A 716 8.70 9.52 26.04
N PRO A 717 9.09 10.76 25.70
CA PRO A 717 9.37 11.80 26.69
C PRO A 717 8.11 12.24 27.44
N LYS A 718 8.27 12.54 28.74
CA LYS A 718 7.24 13.22 29.55
C LYS A 718 7.06 14.66 29.07
N GLU A 719 5.86 15.22 29.28
CA GLU A 719 5.52 16.61 28.90
C GLU A 719 6.55 17.66 29.32
N GLU A 720 7.16 17.50 30.50
CA GLU A 720 8.15 18.43 31.04
C GLU A 720 9.49 18.44 30.26
N PHE A 721 9.83 17.34 29.59
CA PHE A 721 11.08 17.18 28.82
C PHE A 721 10.88 17.29 27.32
N LYS A 722 9.63 17.31 26.83
CA LYS A 722 9.29 17.27 25.41
C LYS A 722 9.78 18.50 24.65
N ASN A 723 10.48 18.27 23.54
CA ASN A 723 10.74 19.30 22.54
C ASN A 723 9.49 19.51 21.66
N LYS A 724 9.04 20.76 21.53
CA LYS A 724 7.82 21.11 20.77
C LYS A 724 8.10 21.83 19.44
N LYS A 725 9.37 22.02 19.08
CA LYS A 725 9.75 22.69 17.82
C LYS A 725 9.30 21.88 16.60
N GLY A 726 8.90 22.59 15.54
CA GLY A 726 8.55 22.01 14.24
C GLY A 726 9.77 21.46 13.49
N ILE A 727 9.53 20.50 12.61
CA ILE A 727 10.55 19.75 11.87
C ILE A 727 10.13 19.70 10.40
N TYR A 728 10.96 20.25 9.51
CA TYR A 728 10.84 20.02 8.08
C TYR A 728 11.45 18.67 7.76
N ARG A 729 10.71 17.78 7.08
CA ARG A 729 11.18 16.42 6.83
C ARG A 729 11.04 15.98 5.38
N ILE A 730 12.10 15.31 4.91
CA ILE A 730 12.14 14.60 3.62
C ILE A 730 12.52 13.14 3.88
N GLY A 731 11.80 12.21 3.23
CA GLY A 731 12.03 10.77 3.33
C GLY A 731 11.28 10.12 4.50
N THR A 732 11.43 8.80 4.68
CA THR A 732 10.60 8.01 5.60
C THR A 732 11.21 7.61 6.92
N PHE A 733 12.52 7.79 7.07
CA PHE A 733 13.23 7.39 8.27
C PHE A 733 12.75 8.20 9.50
N LEU A 734 12.88 7.58 10.67
CA LEU A 734 12.67 8.16 12.00
C LEU A 734 11.27 8.65 12.38
N LYS A 735 10.29 8.79 11.46
CA LYS A 735 8.95 9.30 11.80
C LYS A 735 8.37 8.66 13.06
N TYR A 736 8.33 7.33 13.04
CA TYR A 736 7.75 6.49 14.08
C TYR A 736 8.39 6.73 15.46
N HIS A 737 9.66 7.16 15.49
CA HIS A 737 10.42 7.40 16.71
C HIS A 737 10.36 8.86 17.19
N ILE A 738 9.82 9.78 16.38
CA ILE A 738 9.67 11.18 16.75
C ILE A 738 8.39 11.33 17.57
N SER A 739 8.53 11.92 18.76
CA SER A 739 7.41 12.26 19.64
C SER A 739 6.51 13.32 18.99
N GLU A 740 5.20 13.12 19.04
CA GLU A 740 4.18 14.03 18.46
C GLU A 740 4.39 14.30 16.96
N ASN A 741 4.84 13.27 16.23
CA ASN A 741 5.18 13.37 14.81
C ASN A 741 4.02 13.79 13.89
N ASN A 742 2.77 13.74 14.35
CA ASN A 742 1.63 14.20 13.58
C ASN A 742 1.52 15.72 13.53
N VAL A 743 1.92 16.45 14.58
CA VAL A 743 1.76 17.91 14.68
C VAL A 743 3.05 18.67 14.43
N ARG A 744 4.20 18.02 14.62
CA ARG A 744 5.51 18.65 14.51
C ARG A 744 6.13 18.57 13.12
N LEU A 745 5.68 17.66 12.26
CA LEU A 745 6.34 17.38 10.97
C LEU A 745 5.65 18.08 9.80
N LEU A 746 6.40 18.93 9.10
CA LEU A 746 6.10 19.34 7.73
C LEU A 746 6.72 18.32 6.78
N GLU A 747 5.92 17.35 6.33
CA GLU A 747 6.33 16.30 5.39
C GLU A 747 6.38 16.86 3.96
N ASP A 748 7.53 16.72 3.29
CA ASP A 748 7.73 17.19 1.91
C ASP A 748 8.64 16.26 1.09
N SER A 749 8.29 14.98 0.98
CA SER A 749 9.10 13.95 0.31
C SER A 749 9.47 14.24 -1.15
N LEU A 750 8.75 15.14 -1.82
CA LEU A 750 9.04 15.58 -3.20
C LEU A 750 9.59 17.02 -3.30
N VAL A 751 9.87 17.66 -2.15
CA VAL A 751 10.42 19.02 -2.05
C VAL A 751 9.52 20.07 -2.73
N THR A 752 8.22 19.80 -2.77
CA THR A 752 7.21 20.62 -3.45
C THR A 752 6.75 21.80 -2.61
N GLN A 753 6.63 21.61 -1.29
CA GLN A 753 6.23 22.69 -0.38
C GLN A 753 7.37 23.69 -0.23
N PHE A 754 8.59 23.18 -0.11
CA PHE A 754 9.79 23.99 -0.04
C PHE A 754 9.96 24.85 -1.30
N ASP A 755 9.94 24.25 -2.48
CA ASP A 755 10.16 24.98 -3.73
C ASP A 755 9.06 26.01 -4.04
N ASN A 756 7.80 25.68 -3.74
CA ASN A 756 6.67 26.56 -4.06
C ASN A 756 6.43 27.69 -3.05
N TYR A 757 6.75 27.48 -1.76
CA TYR A 757 6.33 28.40 -0.70
C TYR A 757 7.45 28.86 0.24
N ILE A 758 8.61 28.20 0.28
CA ILE A 758 9.66 28.53 1.26
C ILE A 758 10.86 29.15 0.55
N TYR A 759 11.26 28.57 -0.58
CA TYR A 759 12.42 28.99 -1.35
C TYR A 759 12.19 30.33 -2.06
N THR A 760 13.15 31.25 -1.89
CA THR A 760 13.08 32.61 -2.46
C THR A 760 14.20 32.93 -3.46
N GLY A 761 15.08 31.96 -3.75
CA GLY A 761 16.32 32.19 -4.49
C GLY A 761 17.46 32.75 -3.64
N ASN A 762 17.16 33.36 -2.47
CA ASN A 762 18.15 33.83 -1.52
C ASN A 762 18.24 32.87 -0.31
N ILE A 763 19.47 32.48 0.05
CA ILE A 763 19.71 31.46 1.09
C ILE A 763 19.20 31.90 2.46
N ASP A 764 19.62 33.08 2.93
CA ASP A 764 19.29 33.54 4.29
C ASP A 764 17.82 33.88 4.45
N THR A 765 17.21 34.52 3.43
CA THR A 765 15.77 34.80 3.41
C THR A 765 14.96 33.50 3.43
N THR A 766 15.45 32.44 2.79
CA THR A 766 14.80 31.12 2.81
C THR A 766 14.88 30.48 4.20
N VAL A 767 16.01 30.59 4.91
CA VAL A 767 16.12 30.10 6.31
C VAL A 767 15.23 30.92 7.26
N ASP A 768 15.13 32.23 7.05
CA ASP A 768 14.19 33.08 7.80
C ASP A 768 12.73 32.66 7.58
N ASN A 769 12.36 32.28 6.36
CA ASN A 769 11.03 31.75 6.07
C ASN A 769 10.76 30.42 6.81
N ILE A 770 11.75 29.52 6.85
CA ILE A 770 11.67 28.27 7.64
C ILE A 770 11.40 28.62 9.12
N LYS A 771 12.15 29.57 9.67
CA LYS A 771 11.99 30.02 11.06
C LYS A 771 10.61 30.64 11.32
N LYS A 772 10.13 31.52 10.43
CA LYS A 772 8.79 32.16 10.51
C LYS A 772 7.66 31.15 10.49
N LEU A 773 7.81 30.05 9.74
CA LEU A 773 6.84 28.95 9.74
C LEU A 773 6.84 28.12 11.04
N GLY A 774 7.75 28.37 11.98
CA GLY A 774 7.85 27.64 13.24
C GLY A 774 8.66 26.34 13.14
N LEU A 775 9.47 26.19 12.10
CA LEU A 775 10.34 25.03 11.89
C LEU A 775 11.69 25.31 12.55
N GLY A 776 12.05 24.48 13.53
CA GLY A 776 13.33 24.56 14.24
C GLY A 776 14.38 23.58 13.72
N TYR A 777 13.99 22.61 12.90
CA TYR A 777 14.86 21.55 12.40
C TYR A 777 14.58 21.18 10.95
N LEU A 778 15.61 20.73 10.23
CA LEU A 778 15.50 20.09 8.92
C LEU A 778 16.06 18.68 9.03
N LEU A 779 15.21 17.66 8.85
CA LEU A 779 15.57 16.25 8.82
C LEU A 779 15.42 15.72 7.40
N VAL A 780 16.53 15.50 6.70
CA VAL A 780 16.52 15.29 5.24
C VAL A 780 17.16 13.96 4.85
N ASP A 781 16.46 13.21 4.00
CA ASP A 781 16.99 12.05 3.27
C ASP A 781 17.84 12.51 2.07
N LEU A 782 19.12 12.12 2.05
CA LEU A 782 20.07 12.42 0.98
C LEU A 782 19.83 11.58 -0.29
N ASN A 783 19.05 10.51 -0.19
CA ASN A 783 18.64 9.68 -1.32
C ASN A 783 17.30 10.10 -1.94
N ALA A 784 16.60 11.10 -1.41
CA ALA A 784 15.31 11.54 -1.97
C ALA A 784 15.33 11.78 -3.50
N PRO A 785 16.35 12.42 -4.12
CA PRO A 785 16.36 12.61 -5.57
C PRO A 785 16.63 11.32 -6.37
N THR A 786 17.06 10.22 -5.74
CA THR A 786 17.32 8.94 -6.45
C THR A 786 16.06 8.28 -6.99
N ILE A 787 14.87 8.69 -6.51
CA ILE A 787 13.58 8.21 -7.03
C ILE A 787 13.07 9.03 -8.21
N ASP A 788 13.78 10.10 -8.61
CA ASP A 788 13.39 10.92 -9.75
C ASP A 788 13.51 10.13 -11.06
N ARG A 789 12.36 9.86 -11.67
CA ARG A 789 12.25 9.24 -12.99
C ARG A 789 11.58 10.16 -14.00
N ASP A 790 11.26 11.40 -13.61
CA ASP A 790 10.66 12.38 -14.50
C ASP A 790 11.70 12.77 -15.56
N PRO A 791 11.37 12.72 -16.86
CA PRO A 791 12.25 13.21 -17.92
C PRO A 791 12.72 14.67 -17.75
N ARG A 792 12.02 15.47 -16.95
CA ARG A 792 12.36 16.87 -16.64
C ARG A 792 13.34 16.99 -15.46
N HIS A 793 13.57 15.92 -14.70
CA HIS A 793 14.40 15.89 -13.50
C HIS A 793 14.01 16.95 -12.47
N ALA A 794 12.69 17.13 -12.29
CA ALA A 794 12.11 18.21 -11.51
C ALA A 794 12.36 18.03 -10.00
N LEU A 795 12.33 16.79 -9.50
CA LEU A 795 12.65 16.50 -8.10
C LEU A 795 14.14 16.77 -7.82
N THR A 796 15.03 16.32 -8.70
CA THR A 796 16.47 16.59 -8.59
C THR A 796 16.75 18.08 -8.55
N THR A 797 16.11 18.87 -9.43
CA THR A 797 16.26 20.33 -9.47
C THR A 797 15.80 21.00 -8.17
N ARG A 798 14.63 20.62 -7.64
CA ARG A 798 14.13 21.15 -6.36
C ARG A 798 15.01 20.74 -5.18
N TYR A 799 15.55 19.52 -5.23
CA TYR A 799 16.45 19.01 -4.21
C TYR A 799 17.77 19.77 -4.19
N GLU A 800 18.34 20.12 -5.33
CA GLU A 800 19.58 20.93 -5.39
C GLU A 800 19.36 22.35 -4.85
N LYS A 801 18.20 22.96 -5.08
CA LYS A 801 17.82 24.23 -4.42
C LYS A 801 17.82 24.08 -2.91
N LEU A 802 17.27 22.98 -2.38
CA LEU A 802 17.33 22.70 -0.94
C LEU A 802 18.76 22.49 -0.45
N LEU A 803 19.57 21.73 -1.19
CA LEU A 803 20.97 21.46 -0.84
C LEU A 803 21.76 22.76 -0.71
N SER A 804 21.47 23.77 -1.54
CA SER A 804 22.08 25.10 -1.44
C SER A 804 21.85 25.77 -0.08
N ILE A 805 20.69 25.55 0.55
CA ILE A 805 20.33 26.16 1.83
C ILE A 805 21.17 25.63 2.98
N PHE A 806 21.66 24.38 2.89
CA PHE A 806 22.51 23.79 3.93
C PHE A 806 23.81 24.56 4.16
N THR A 807 24.20 25.43 3.23
CA THR A 807 25.37 26.29 3.34
C THR A 807 25.15 27.56 4.17
N SER A 808 23.91 27.84 4.62
CA SER A 808 23.60 29.03 5.42
C SER A 808 24.27 28.98 6.79
N GLU A 809 24.81 30.12 7.23
CA GLU A 809 25.37 30.28 8.57
C GLU A 809 24.29 30.25 9.67
N ASN A 810 23.02 30.46 9.31
CA ASN A 810 21.86 30.37 10.20
C ASN A 810 21.39 28.92 10.43
N LEU A 811 22.06 27.94 9.82
CA LEU A 811 21.87 26.52 10.09
C LEU A 811 23.07 25.96 10.86
N GLU A 812 22.78 25.09 11.81
CA GLU A 812 23.77 24.31 12.56
C GLU A 812 23.63 22.85 12.16
N LEU A 813 24.71 22.25 11.65
CA LEU A 813 24.74 20.81 11.39
C LEU A 813 24.79 20.08 12.74
N VAL A 814 23.73 19.35 13.07
CA VAL A 814 23.67 18.53 14.30
C VAL A 814 24.29 17.17 14.06
N GLU A 815 23.82 16.46 13.02
CA GLU A 815 24.23 15.08 12.76
C GLU A 815 24.11 14.76 11.27
N THR A 816 25.07 14.00 10.74
CA THR A 816 24.97 13.38 9.41
C THR A 816 25.94 12.22 9.30
N ASP A 817 25.50 11.19 8.58
CA ASP A 817 26.32 10.04 8.21
C ASP A 817 27.03 10.22 6.86
N SER A 818 26.86 11.36 6.19
CA SER A 818 27.57 11.69 4.94
C SER A 818 28.86 12.46 5.22
N ILE A 819 29.99 11.77 5.13
CA ILE A 819 31.33 12.40 5.22
C ILE A 819 31.51 13.42 4.09
N CYS A 820 31.04 13.10 2.88
CA CYS A 820 31.13 14.00 1.74
C CYS A 820 30.34 15.30 1.95
N LEU A 821 29.16 15.26 2.60
CA LEU A 821 28.42 16.47 2.98
C LEU A 821 29.18 17.31 4.01
N LYS A 822 29.74 16.70 5.07
CA LYS A 822 30.55 17.42 6.08
C LYS A 822 31.70 18.20 5.43
N ILE A 823 32.42 17.52 4.53
CA ILE A 823 33.54 18.11 3.79
C ILE A 823 33.09 19.21 2.85
N ALA A 824 31.96 19.01 2.16
CA ALA A 824 31.41 20.01 1.26
C ALA A 824 31.07 21.29 2.02
N LEU A 825 30.42 21.18 3.19
CA LEU A 825 30.06 22.31 4.04
C LEU A 825 31.30 23.05 4.56
N GLU A 826 32.28 22.33 5.10
CA GLU A 826 33.50 22.92 5.64
C GLU A 826 34.38 23.54 4.53
N SER A 827 34.50 22.88 3.38
CA SER A 827 35.19 23.43 2.21
C SER A 827 34.50 24.68 1.65
N TYR A 828 33.17 24.75 1.70
CA TYR A 828 32.43 25.91 1.25
C TYR A 828 32.52 27.06 2.25
N GLY A 829 32.41 26.78 3.55
CA GLY A 829 32.58 27.75 4.63
C GLY A 829 33.94 28.45 4.61
N ASN A 830 34.99 27.72 4.21
CA ASN A 830 36.35 28.23 4.07
C ASN A 830 36.65 28.87 2.70
N SER A 831 35.66 29.01 1.81
CA SER A 831 35.83 29.54 0.45
C SER A 831 35.47 31.03 0.32
N GLU A 832 35.68 31.60 -0.87
CA GLU A 832 35.23 32.96 -1.22
C GLU A 832 33.71 33.02 -1.51
N LYS A 833 32.99 31.89 -1.38
CA LYS A 833 31.54 31.75 -1.59
C LYS A 833 31.08 32.23 -2.99
N GLN A 834 31.90 32.02 -4.01
CA GLN A 834 31.58 32.36 -5.40
C GLN A 834 30.77 31.24 -6.07
N SER A 835 30.21 31.51 -7.26
CA SER A 835 29.45 30.51 -8.04
C SER A 835 30.23 29.21 -8.27
N LYS A 836 31.55 29.30 -8.49
CA LYS A 836 32.43 28.13 -8.66
C LYS A 836 32.50 27.25 -7.41
N ASP A 837 32.42 27.87 -6.23
CA ASP A 837 32.48 27.19 -4.93
C ASP A 837 31.15 26.49 -4.65
N LEU A 838 30.03 27.09 -5.05
CA LEU A 838 28.71 26.46 -4.96
C LEU A 838 28.60 25.25 -5.92
N THR A 839 29.11 25.36 -7.15
CA THR A 839 29.17 24.22 -8.07
C THR A 839 30.02 23.08 -7.50
N ARG A 840 31.16 23.39 -6.89
CA ARG A 840 31.99 22.40 -6.21
C ARG A 840 31.27 21.78 -5.01
N TYR A 841 30.55 22.59 -4.24
CA TYR A 841 29.72 22.13 -3.13
C TYR A 841 28.68 21.10 -3.59
N TYR A 842 27.91 21.37 -4.67
CA TYR A 842 26.94 20.40 -5.18
C TYR A 842 27.55 19.07 -5.58
N ASN A 843 28.72 19.10 -6.24
CA ASN A 843 29.39 17.87 -6.65
C ASN A 843 29.97 17.07 -5.48
N LEU A 844 30.35 17.74 -4.38
CA LEU A 844 30.84 17.08 -3.17
C LEU A 844 29.69 16.62 -2.25
N ALA A 845 28.60 17.39 -2.14
CA ALA A 845 27.48 17.08 -1.26
C ALA A 845 26.48 16.10 -1.90
N GLY A 846 26.23 16.21 -3.20
CA GLY A 846 25.22 15.45 -3.95
C GLY A 846 25.71 14.11 -4.51
N VAL A 847 26.45 13.32 -3.72
CA VAL A 847 27.09 12.05 -4.17
C VAL A 847 26.12 10.87 -4.30
N ASN A 848 24.87 11.04 -3.88
CA ASN A 848 23.86 9.98 -3.84
C ASN A 848 23.12 9.80 -5.19
N TYR A 849 23.04 10.86 -6.00
CA TYR A 849 22.18 10.94 -7.17
C TYR A 849 22.89 11.54 -8.39
N GLU A 850 22.29 11.37 -9.58
CA GLU A 850 22.75 11.99 -10.82
C GLU A 850 22.25 13.44 -10.90
N SER A 851 23.14 14.37 -11.25
CA SER A 851 22.75 15.75 -11.58
C SER A 851 22.73 15.96 -13.08
N TYR A 852 22.16 17.08 -13.51
CA TYR A 852 22.03 17.43 -14.91
C TYR A 852 22.52 18.86 -15.11
N THR A 853 23.33 19.10 -16.14
CA THR A 853 23.72 20.46 -16.51
C THR A 853 22.55 21.20 -17.17
N ASP A 854 22.65 22.52 -17.34
CA ASP A 854 21.65 23.32 -18.07
C ASP A 854 21.43 22.85 -19.51
N GLU A 855 22.44 22.19 -20.11
CA GLU A 855 22.38 21.55 -21.43
C GLU A 855 21.76 20.14 -21.40
N GLY A 856 21.34 19.65 -20.25
CA GLY A 856 20.78 18.30 -20.04
C GLY A 856 21.81 17.17 -19.99
N LYS A 857 23.11 17.48 -19.84
CA LYS A 857 24.16 16.44 -19.73
C LYS A 857 24.20 15.84 -18.34
N ILE A 858 24.32 14.51 -18.27
CA ILE A 858 24.34 13.77 -17.00
C ILE A 858 25.69 13.94 -16.30
N VAL A 859 25.64 14.37 -15.03
CA VAL A 859 26.75 14.31 -14.08
C VAL A 859 26.54 13.10 -13.18
N ARG A 860 27.28 12.02 -13.46
CA ARG A 860 27.04 10.71 -12.82
C ARG A 860 27.44 10.75 -11.35
N ARG A 861 26.66 10.05 -10.51
CA ARG A 861 26.98 9.89 -9.08
C ARG A 861 28.38 9.31 -8.84
N GLY A 862 28.84 8.40 -9.69
CA GLY A 862 30.17 7.76 -9.54
C GLY A 862 31.30 8.77 -9.71
N ASP A 863 31.16 9.70 -10.65
CA ASP A 863 32.15 10.76 -10.89
C ASP A 863 32.21 11.73 -9.71
N LYS A 864 31.05 12.07 -9.13
CA LYS A 864 30.95 12.88 -7.90
C LYS A 864 31.57 12.18 -6.69
N GLN A 865 31.34 10.88 -6.54
CA GLN A 865 31.94 10.08 -5.47
C GLN A 865 33.47 10.07 -5.58
N ILE A 866 34.00 9.81 -6.79
CA ILE A 866 35.44 9.88 -7.06
C ILE A 866 35.96 11.28 -6.72
N LEU A 867 35.27 12.34 -7.11
CA LEU A 867 35.66 13.71 -6.77
C LEU A 867 35.74 13.95 -5.26
N CYS A 868 34.76 13.46 -4.48
CA CYS A 868 34.79 13.53 -3.02
C CYS A 868 36.01 12.78 -2.45
N TYR A 869 36.25 11.54 -2.88
CA TYR A 869 37.35 10.71 -2.38
C TYR A 869 38.73 11.30 -2.76
N SER A 870 38.89 11.79 -3.98
CA SER A 870 40.10 12.50 -4.41
C SER A 870 40.34 13.76 -3.59
N TYR A 871 39.28 14.46 -3.21
CA TYR A 871 39.42 15.64 -2.36
C TYR A 871 39.83 15.27 -0.92
N ILE A 872 39.25 14.22 -0.34
CA ILE A 872 39.66 13.67 0.97
C ILE A 872 41.12 13.28 0.95
N TYR A 873 41.54 12.53 -0.07
CA TYR A 873 42.92 12.11 -0.23
C TYR A 873 43.86 13.32 -0.25
N ARG A 874 43.54 14.35 -1.02
CA ARG A 874 44.33 15.57 -1.09
C ARG A 874 44.43 16.28 0.27
N LEU A 875 43.33 16.39 1.02
CA LEU A 875 43.36 16.99 2.36
C LEU A 875 44.31 16.24 3.31
N ILE A 876 44.30 14.91 3.24
CA ILE A 876 45.17 14.06 4.07
C ILE A 876 46.62 14.15 3.60
N ALA A 877 46.87 14.10 2.30
CA ALA A 877 48.21 14.16 1.71
C ALA A 877 48.89 15.52 1.90
N GLU A 878 48.12 16.61 1.90
CA GLU A 878 48.60 17.98 2.16
C GLU A 878 48.63 18.34 3.66
N ASP A 879 48.38 17.37 4.55
CA ASP A 879 48.36 17.54 6.02
C ASP A 879 47.39 18.62 6.52
N LYS A 880 46.25 18.81 5.82
CA LYS A 880 45.20 19.78 6.16
C LYS A 880 44.17 19.27 7.16
N VAL A 881 44.35 18.05 7.68
CA VAL A 881 43.45 17.40 8.65
C VAL A 881 44.10 17.47 10.04
N ASP A 882 43.49 18.24 10.93
CA ASP A 882 43.95 18.49 12.30
C ASP A 882 42.76 18.51 13.31
N SER A 883 43.00 18.90 14.57
CA SER A 883 41.96 18.91 15.60
C SER A 883 40.87 19.97 15.39
N ASN A 884 41.18 21.01 14.62
CA ASN A 884 40.32 22.16 14.34
C ASN A 884 39.73 22.10 12.92
N ASN A 885 40.46 21.55 11.95
CA ASN A 885 40.05 21.43 10.55
C ASN A 885 39.86 19.96 10.18
N TYR A 886 38.68 19.62 9.68
CA TYR A 886 38.29 18.28 9.22
C TYR A 886 38.53 17.19 10.28
N SER A 887 38.34 17.51 11.57
CA SER A 887 38.72 16.63 12.69
C SER A 887 38.06 15.26 12.67
N TYR A 888 36.86 15.13 12.07
CA TYR A 888 36.17 13.86 11.84
C TYR A 888 36.90 12.92 10.85
N LEU A 889 37.91 13.40 10.13
CA LEU A 889 38.77 12.59 9.27
C LEU A 889 40.02 12.05 9.98
N LEU A 890 40.32 12.45 11.22
CA LEU A 890 41.53 11.99 11.94
C LEU A 890 41.59 10.46 12.08
N GLY A 891 40.47 9.81 12.35
CA GLY A 891 40.40 8.34 12.40
C GLY A 891 40.68 7.69 11.04
N LEU A 892 40.21 8.32 9.95
CA LEU A 892 40.48 7.85 8.59
C LEU A 892 41.94 8.05 8.19
N LYS A 893 42.53 9.20 8.56
CA LYS A 893 43.96 9.49 8.40
C LYS A 893 44.82 8.41 9.07
N ALA A 894 44.53 8.10 10.34
CA ALA A 894 45.21 7.05 11.08
C ALA A 894 45.07 5.67 10.41
N LEU A 895 43.90 5.33 9.87
CA LEU A 895 43.68 4.08 9.13
C LEU A 895 44.50 4.00 7.84
N ILE A 896 44.61 5.10 7.10
CA ILE A 896 45.45 5.15 5.90
C ILE A 896 46.93 5.00 6.29
N ASP A 897 47.37 5.72 7.32
CA ASP A 897 48.74 5.65 7.82
C ASP A 897 49.12 4.23 8.28
N MET A 898 48.22 3.53 8.96
CA MET A 898 48.41 2.13 9.38
C MET A 898 48.49 1.13 8.20
N ASN A 899 47.98 1.49 7.02
CA ASN A 899 47.96 0.63 5.83
C ASN A 899 48.86 1.14 4.70
N LYS A 900 49.81 2.04 5.00
CA LYS A 900 50.69 2.66 3.99
C LYS A 900 51.42 1.66 3.09
N ASP A 901 51.80 0.50 3.63
CA ASP A 901 52.52 -0.54 2.86
C ASP A 901 51.64 -1.23 1.80
N THR A 902 50.32 -1.34 2.06
CA THR A 902 49.36 -1.94 1.12
C THR A 902 48.69 -0.92 0.21
N LEU A 903 48.55 0.32 0.68
CA LEU A 903 48.00 1.46 -0.07
C LEU A 903 49.11 2.24 -0.77
N ASN A 904 49.85 1.56 -1.66
CA ASN A 904 51.11 2.05 -2.22
C ASN A 904 50.98 2.97 -3.46
N ASN A 905 49.76 3.23 -3.94
CA ASN A 905 49.49 4.13 -5.06
C ASN A 905 48.12 4.80 -4.93
N ASP A 906 47.93 5.91 -5.65
CA ASP A 906 46.70 6.71 -5.60
C ASP A 906 45.43 5.90 -5.89
N ASN A 907 45.50 4.93 -6.81
CA ASN A 907 44.35 4.07 -7.14
C ASN A 907 43.99 3.14 -5.98
N ALA A 908 44.97 2.58 -5.28
CA ALA A 908 44.75 1.73 -4.11
C ALA A 908 44.10 2.53 -2.97
N ILE A 909 44.55 3.78 -2.76
CA ILE A 909 43.97 4.69 -1.76
C ILE A 909 42.53 5.06 -2.13
N LEU A 910 42.25 5.41 -3.40
CA LEU A 910 40.89 5.74 -3.84
C LEU A 910 39.93 4.55 -3.72
N GLN A 911 40.38 3.32 -4.04
CA GLN A 911 39.59 2.11 -3.82
C GLN A 911 39.34 1.86 -2.33
N PHE A 912 40.34 2.09 -1.47
CA PHE A 912 40.19 1.99 -0.03
C PHE A 912 39.16 3.00 0.49
N LEU A 913 39.27 4.27 0.10
CA LEU A 913 38.31 5.33 0.44
C LEU A 913 36.89 4.97 -0.01
N HIS A 914 36.72 4.52 -1.26
CA HIS A 914 35.43 4.06 -1.79
C HIS A 914 34.83 2.91 -0.95
N SER A 915 35.66 2.01 -0.39
CA SER A 915 35.21 0.91 0.45
C SER A 915 34.85 1.32 1.89
N LYS A 916 35.40 2.44 2.37
CA LYS A 916 35.29 2.87 3.78
C LYS A 916 34.33 4.04 3.99
N ILE A 917 34.12 4.87 2.99
CA ILE A 917 33.27 6.06 3.09
C ILE A 917 31.93 5.75 2.43
N PRO A 918 30.86 5.54 3.22
CA PRO A 918 29.52 5.49 2.64
C PRO A 918 29.12 6.89 2.14
N ALA A 919 28.24 6.94 1.15
CA ALA A 919 27.64 8.21 0.70
C ALA A 919 26.86 8.94 1.81
N GLY A 920 26.44 8.21 2.85
CA GLY A 920 25.47 8.66 3.83
C GLY A 920 24.07 8.73 3.23
N TYR A 921 23.05 8.86 4.07
CA TYR A 921 21.66 8.96 3.61
C TYR A 921 20.83 9.94 4.42
N LYS A 922 21.35 10.53 5.50
CA LYS A 922 20.57 11.42 6.36
C LYS A 922 21.37 12.60 6.86
N VAL A 923 20.66 13.69 7.11
CA VAL A 923 21.20 14.87 7.78
C VAL A 923 20.13 15.53 8.66
N LEU A 924 20.56 16.01 9.82
CA LEU A 924 19.79 16.86 10.71
C LEU A 924 20.48 18.23 10.84
N PHE A 925 19.76 19.29 10.47
CA PHE A 925 20.13 20.66 10.80
C PHE A 925 19.19 21.24 11.85
N LYS A 926 19.74 22.11 12.68
CA LYS A 926 19.01 22.99 13.61
C LYS A 926 19.04 24.42 13.07
N VAL A 927 17.90 25.10 13.14
CA VAL A 927 17.78 26.52 12.79
C VAL A 927 18.20 27.36 14.00
N LYS A 928 19.13 28.29 13.80
CA LYS A 928 19.67 29.17 14.85
C LYS A 928 18.69 30.27 15.27
#